data_AF-A0A939X0N6-F1
#
_entry.id   AF-A0A939X0N6-F1
#
_cell.length_a   1.000
_cell.length_b   1.000
_cell.length_c   1.000
_cell.angle_alpha   90.00
_cell.angle_beta   90.00
_cell.angle_gamma   90.00
#
_symmetry.space_group_name_H-M   'P 1'
#
loop_
_entity.id
_entity.type
_entity.pdbx_description
1 polymer ?
#
loop_
_entity_poly.entity_id
_entity_poly.type
_entity_poly.pdbx_seq_one_letter_code
_entity_poly.pdbx_strand_id
1 'polypeptide(L)'
;MGSTSDIYTLLRLYGKKQHRTQISVEEFCNYLLKYAQHYVTEQPDLAKYTKAPRESLLAELDNLAATNKVILKEEEGNQIIVISAYFRETVNSRYKQMATNPSIPYPIPTDLPKDFPQELISQQDAGTIIYDLLDGKEHGENVIYSLVFRREIAPVLLPQGVTAEFLMQSSIAKLRDLMNHGEQHDYFLQKLMTSNGGRSLAVKNFFNQFISNEEETIIKFKEAGDCYYFLNQLFLFIRQDFEKIKDKTPEDVDLLQAVYIAELCASFYKNKVQLNLQKDTALKNLELSLGKQPYYFDAAAISKFVDSRGVPLLGQYSEEDLNDYLTKSTTPTVDNHMPPLLTFKTPDGNRYFVLNEKTLPLLMKLCTEARKTVHDSITKEWFGLLQKFQSVPAMKNIKDFDQRLEEIVETEEPILYSLLNAPFLKTIYYDAVDSKNANNLDKFNFFNDGELLPYSELLMLTPHSVMSDAKILLPVWYTLPGLSFILALIFGRGSMSKKAKAKKKKKESASKSTAQKIQSSSTMSVSTESPKSQNIANNKKEEFKMAAASIEKILVPPDSSLDSELTSYLNEWNHILDKEAKKNLTEDVNSLIRDYLRKILRTASPSSITPERINELAETLVKTPALQKINDHANLHMYVQLYMLRLIKKA
;
A
#
# COMPACT_ATOMS: atom_id res chain seq x y z
N MET A 1 31.26 -38.14 -28.34
CA MET A 1 30.47 -39.39 -28.47
C MET A 1 29.70 -39.58 -27.19
N GLY A 2 28.38 -39.80 -27.29
CA GLY A 2 27.48 -39.88 -26.14
C GLY A 2 26.19 -39.09 -26.39
N SER A 3 25.46 -39.41 -27.47
CA SER A 3 24.09 -38.91 -27.66
C SER A 3 23.17 -40.11 -27.58
N THR A 4 22.33 -40.16 -26.55
CA THR A 4 21.10 -40.95 -26.53
C THR A 4 20.40 -40.74 -27.86
N SER A 5 20.25 -41.81 -28.66
CA SER A 5 19.60 -41.73 -29.97
C SER A 5 18.08 -41.56 -29.77
N ASP A 6 17.66 -40.34 -29.47
CA ASP A 6 16.25 -39.96 -29.45
C ASP A 6 15.62 -40.27 -30.82
N ILE A 7 14.46 -40.92 -30.82
CA ILE A 7 13.78 -41.40 -32.03
C ILE A 7 13.43 -40.23 -32.94
N TYR A 8 13.14 -39.07 -32.36
CA TYR A 8 12.94 -37.85 -33.14
C TYR A 8 14.19 -37.43 -33.91
N THR A 9 15.38 -37.62 -33.35
CA THR A 9 16.66 -37.33 -34.01
C THR A 9 16.92 -38.30 -35.17
N LEU A 10 16.67 -39.60 -34.95
CA LEU A 10 16.75 -40.61 -36.01
C LEU A 10 15.76 -40.35 -37.14
N LEU A 11 14.54 -39.95 -36.80
CA LEU A 11 13.48 -39.61 -37.74
C LEU A 11 13.87 -38.40 -38.61
N ARG A 12 14.41 -37.33 -38.00
CA ARG A 12 14.94 -36.16 -38.73
C ARG A 12 16.13 -36.52 -39.63
N LEU A 13 17.04 -37.37 -39.16
CA LEU A 13 18.18 -37.81 -39.97
C LEU A 13 17.72 -38.65 -41.17
N TYR A 14 16.75 -39.53 -40.96
CA TYR A 14 16.15 -40.35 -42.02
C TYR A 14 15.45 -39.48 -43.07
N GLY A 15 14.55 -38.60 -42.65
CA GLY A 15 13.85 -37.68 -43.56
C GLY A 15 14.79 -36.78 -44.36
N LYS A 16 15.89 -36.32 -43.72
CA LYS A 16 16.84 -35.41 -44.36
C LYS A 16 17.66 -36.11 -45.44
N LYS A 17 18.06 -37.36 -45.20
CA LYS A 17 18.77 -38.18 -46.20
C LYS A 17 17.89 -38.52 -47.41
N GLN A 18 16.59 -38.71 -47.19
CA GLN A 18 15.64 -39.07 -48.24
C GLN A 18 15.00 -37.87 -48.93
N HIS A 19 15.25 -36.64 -48.46
CA HIS A 19 14.56 -35.42 -48.89
C HIS A 19 13.03 -35.53 -48.81
N ARG A 20 12.50 -36.20 -47.77
CA ARG A 20 11.07 -36.42 -47.55
C ARG A 20 10.61 -35.78 -46.25
N THR A 21 9.50 -35.05 -46.30
CA THR A 21 8.81 -34.44 -45.15
C THR A 21 7.76 -35.39 -44.54
N GLN A 22 7.34 -36.39 -45.32
CA GLN A 22 6.36 -37.41 -44.98
C GLN A 22 6.97 -38.80 -45.19
N ILE A 23 6.84 -39.68 -44.20
CA ILE A 23 7.44 -41.02 -44.20
C ILE A 23 6.40 -42.02 -43.72
N SER A 24 6.27 -43.17 -44.39
CA SER A 24 5.41 -44.25 -43.88
C SER A 24 5.95 -44.81 -42.55
N VAL A 25 5.05 -45.06 -41.58
CA VAL A 25 5.41 -45.71 -40.31
C VAL A 25 6.07 -47.07 -40.57
N GLU A 26 5.64 -47.81 -41.59
CA GLU A 26 6.20 -49.12 -41.91
C GLU A 26 7.61 -49.02 -42.48
N GLU A 27 7.84 -48.03 -43.34
CA GLU A 27 9.15 -47.72 -43.91
C GLU A 27 10.15 -47.37 -42.80
N PHE A 28 9.75 -46.48 -41.88
CA PHE A 28 10.60 -46.07 -40.76
C PHE A 28 10.79 -47.20 -39.74
N CYS A 29 9.77 -48.04 -39.46
CA CYS A 29 9.90 -49.24 -38.64
C CYS A 29 11.00 -50.17 -39.15
N ASN A 30 11.03 -50.43 -40.46
CA ASN A 30 12.01 -51.32 -41.07
C ASN A 30 13.43 -50.74 -40.99
N TYR A 31 13.57 -49.43 -41.16
CA TYR A 31 14.83 -48.73 -40.94
C TYR A 31 15.28 -48.84 -39.48
N LEU A 32 14.38 -48.55 -38.53
CA LEU A 32 14.66 -48.56 -37.09
C LEU A 32 15.07 -49.95 -36.60
N LEU A 33 14.44 -51.01 -37.08
CA LEU A 33 14.81 -52.39 -36.75
C LEU A 33 16.24 -52.71 -37.21
N LYS A 34 16.61 -52.36 -38.44
CA LYS A 34 17.97 -52.57 -38.96
C LYS A 34 19.01 -51.73 -38.20
N TYR A 35 18.66 -50.48 -37.88
CA TYR A 35 19.50 -49.59 -37.09
C TYR A 35 19.72 -50.14 -35.67
N ALA A 36 18.64 -50.55 -35.00
CA ALA A 36 18.69 -51.12 -33.66
C ALA A 36 19.53 -52.42 -33.63
N GLN A 37 19.35 -53.33 -34.59
CA GLN A 37 20.16 -54.56 -34.68
C GLN A 37 21.67 -54.29 -34.82
N HIS A 38 22.06 -53.24 -35.54
CA HIS A 38 23.45 -52.91 -35.77
C HIS A 38 24.11 -52.21 -34.57
N TYR A 39 23.36 -51.41 -33.81
CA TYR A 39 23.90 -50.56 -32.74
C TYR A 39 23.49 -50.97 -31.32
N VAL A 40 22.74 -52.07 -31.14
CA VAL A 40 22.23 -52.51 -29.82
C VAL A 40 23.33 -52.78 -28.79
N THR A 41 24.51 -53.21 -29.25
CA THR A 41 25.68 -53.50 -28.39
C THR A 41 26.33 -52.24 -27.86
N GLU A 42 26.22 -51.13 -28.60
CA GLU A 42 26.76 -49.83 -28.22
C GLU A 42 25.72 -48.96 -27.50
N GLN A 43 24.43 -49.14 -27.82
CA GLN A 43 23.31 -48.40 -27.25
C GLN A 43 22.21 -49.37 -26.74
N PRO A 44 22.19 -49.67 -25.44
CA PRO A 44 21.24 -50.63 -24.84
C PRO A 44 19.78 -50.20 -25.01
N ASP A 45 19.51 -48.89 -25.08
CA ASP A 45 18.16 -48.32 -25.18
C ASP A 45 17.43 -48.70 -26.47
N LEU A 46 18.15 -49.18 -27.49
CA LEU A 46 17.58 -49.63 -28.76
C LEU A 46 17.00 -51.06 -28.69
N ALA A 47 17.23 -51.80 -27.60
CA ALA A 47 16.80 -53.19 -27.45
C ALA A 47 15.27 -53.40 -27.50
N LYS A 48 14.47 -52.37 -27.20
CA LYS A 48 13.01 -52.41 -27.33
C LYS A 48 12.56 -52.56 -28.80
N TYR A 49 13.28 -51.96 -29.74
CA TYR A 49 12.93 -52.00 -31.17
C TYR A 49 13.35 -53.29 -31.88
N THR A 50 14.21 -54.12 -31.27
CA THR A 50 14.57 -55.43 -31.85
C THR A 50 13.51 -56.51 -31.54
N LYS A 51 12.76 -56.37 -30.44
CA LYS A 51 11.72 -57.32 -30.02
C LYS A 51 10.32 -56.96 -30.53
N ALA A 52 9.91 -55.70 -30.40
CA ALA A 52 8.59 -55.20 -30.78
C ALA A 52 8.73 -53.81 -31.45
N PRO A 53 9.29 -53.74 -32.68
CA PRO A 53 9.63 -52.48 -33.36
C PRO A 53 8.42 -51.56 -33.55
N ARG A 54 7.29 -52.10 -34.00
CA ARG A 54 6.11 -51.31 -34.36
C ARG A 54 5.39 -50.74 -33.15
N GLU A 55 5.09 -51.57 -32.15
CA GLU A 55 4.42 -51.12 -30.91
C GLU A 55 5.27 -50.09 -30.15
N SER A 56 6.57 -50.35 -30.03
CA SER A 56 7.49 -49.42 -29.36
C SER A 56 7.63 -48.10 -30.11
N LEU A 57 7.65 -48.14 -31.45
CA LEU A 57 7.69 -46.92 -32.26
C LEU A 57 6.38 -46.13 -32.13
N LEU A 58 5.22 -46.78 -32.21
CA LEU A 58 3.92 -46.10 -32.12
C LEU A 58 3.76 -45.38 -30.78
N ALA A 59 4.11 -46.03 -29.66
CA ALA A 59 4.06 -45.42 -28.34
C ALA A 59 4.93 -44.15 -28.23
N GLU A 60 6.07 -44.11 -28.92
CA GLU A 60 6.90 -42.92 -28.96
C GLU A 60 6.43 -41.87 -29.95
N LEU A 61 5.89 -42.29 -31.09
CA LEU A 61 5.28 -41.37 -32.04
C LEU A 61 4.07 -40.67 -31.42
N ASP A 62 3.29 -41.34 -30.58
CA ASP A 62 2.18 -40.74 -29.82
C ASP A 62 2.70 -39.66 -28.84
N ASN A 63 3.80 -39.94 -28.13
CA ASN A 63 4.45 -38.95 -27.26
C ASN A 63 5.02 -37.76 -28.06
N LEU A 64 5.57 -38.00 -29.24
CA LEU A 64 6.08 -36.94 -30.14
C LEU A 64 4.93 -36.15 -30.78
N ALA A 65 3.79 -36.79 -31.05
CA ALA A 65 2.60 -36.13 -31.57
C ALA A 65 1.97 -35.23 -30.50
N ALA A 66 1.93 -35.65 -29.23
CA ALA A 66 1.46 -34.83 -28.12
C ALA A 66 2.25 -33.52 -27.93
N THR A 67 3.50 -33.48 -28.42
CA THR A 67 4.38 -32.29 -28.37
C THR A 67 4.52 -31.58 -29.72
N ASN A 68 3.67 -31.90 -30.71
CA ASN A 68 3.70 -31.36 -32.08
C ASN A 68 5.05 -31.54 -32.82
N LYS A 69 5.89 -32.48 -32.39
CA LYS A 69 7.15 -32.80 -33.07
C LYS A 69 6.92 -33.59 -34.37
N VAL A 70 5.85 -34.38 -34.38
CA VAL A 70 5.36 -35.12 -35.55
C VAL A 70 3.84 -35.00 -35.64
N ILE A 71 3.28 -35.24 -36.82
CA ILE A 71 1.84 -35.43 -37.02
C ILE A 71 1.65 -36.81 -37.64
N LEU A 72 0.72 -37.60 -37.09
CA LEU A 72 0.33 -38.89 -37.63
C LEU A 72 -0.90 -38.71 -38.50
N LYS A 73 -0.79 -39.07 -39.78
CA LYS A 73 -1.90 -39.05 -40.75
C LYS A 73 -2.14 -40.46 -41.28
N GLU A 74 -3.35 -40.71 -41.74
CA GLU A 74 -3.70 -41.98 -42.38
C GLU A 74 -4.08 -41.68 -43.84
N GLU A 75 -3.33 -42.25 -44.78
CA GLU A 75 -3.58 -42.13 -46.22
C GLU A 75 -3.67 -43.51 -46.84
N GLU A 76 -4.77 -43.80 -47.54
CA GLU A 76 -4.99 -45.07 -48.25
C GLU A 76 -4.77 -46.34 -47.39
N GLY A 77 -5.03 -46.26 -46.08
CA GLY A 77 -4.83 -47.36 -45.12
C GLY A 77 -3.41 -47.49 -44.57
N ASN A 78 -2.50 -46.59 -44.95
CA ASN A 78 -1.14 -46.51 -44.41
C ASN A 78 -1.01 -45.34 -43.42
N GLN A 79 -0.35 -45.58 -42.30
CA GLN A 79 0.02 -44.52 -41.35
C GLN A 79 1.27 -43.79 -41.83
N ILE A 80 1.18 -42.47 -41.92
CA ILE A 80 2.24 -41.56 -42.37
C ILE A 80 2.66 -40.65 -41.22
N ILE A 81 3.97 -40.53 -41.04
CA ILE A 81 4.63 -39.63 -40.11
C ILE A 81 5.02 -38.36 -40.87
N VAL A 82 4.45 -37.23 -40.46
CA VAL A 82 4.83 -35.91 -40.96
C VAL A 82 5.76 -35.25 -39.95
N ILE A 83 6.96 -34.85 -40.39
CA ILE A 83 7.98 -34.28 -39.49
C ILE A 83 7.83 -32.75 -39.43
N SER A 84 7.37 -32.22 -38.30
CA SER A 84 7.08 -30.78 -38.12
C SER A 84 8.32 -29.87 -38.23
N ALA A 85 9.53 -30.40 -38.02
CA ALA A 85 10.77 -29.62 -38.11
C ALA A 85 10.99 -28.98 -39.49
N TYR A 86 10.71 -29.69 -40.58
CA TYR A 86 10.99 -29.20 -41.93
C TYR A 86 10.15 -27.97 -42.27
N PHE A 87 8.87 -28.02 -41.93
CA PHE A 87 7.93 -26.92 -42.16
C PHE A 87 8.33 -25.66 -41.36
N ARG A 88 8.82 -25.84 -40.13
CA ARG A 88 9.36 -24.73 -39.32
C ARG A 88 10.67 -24.17 -39.87
N GLU A 89 11.57 -25.04 -40.35
CA GLU A 89 12.82 -24.61 -40.98
C GLU A 89 12.55 -23.74 -42.21
N THR A 90 11.50 -24.04 -42.99
CA THR A 90 11.07 -23.20 -44.12
C THR A 90 10.69 -21.80 -43.66
N VAL A 91 9.81 -21.65 -42.66
CA VAL A 91 9.42 -20.31 -42.15
C VAL A 91 10.61 -19.59 -41.49
N ASN A 92 11.41 -20.30 -40.69
CA ASN A 92 12.61 -19.74 -40.06
C ASN A 92 13.65 -19.27 -41.09
N SER A 93 13.77 -19.95 -42.23
CA SER A 93 14.70 -19.55 -43.29
C SER A 93 14.34 -18.18 -43.89
N ARG A 94 13.04 -17.87 -44.02
CA ARG A 94 12.56 -16.54 -44.44
C ARG A 94 13.01 -15.47 -43.46
N TYR A 95 12.81 -15.67 -42.16
CA TYR A 95 13.27 -14.72 -41.12
C TYR A 95 14.79 -14.52 -41.14
N LYS A 96 15.57 -15.59 -41.36
CA LYS A 96 17.03 -15.47 -41.51
C LYS A 96 17.44 -14.62 -42.72
N GLN A 97 16.72 -14.74 -43.83
CA GLN A 97 16.98 -13.91 -45.01
C GLN A 97 16.60 -12.44 -44.76
N MET A 98 15.48 -12.20 -44.08
CA MET A 98 15.03 -10.85 -43.69
C MET A 98 16.05 -10.11 -42.83
N ALA A 99 16.80 -10.83 -41.99
CA ALA A 99 17.89 -10.25 -41.19
C ALA A 99 18.99 -9.59 -42.05
N THR A 100 19.14 -10.02 -43.30
CA THR A 100 20.15 -9.51 -44.24
C THR A 100 19.58 -8.61 -45.33
N ASN A 101 18.28 -8.72 -45.61
CA ASN A 101 17.61 -7.96 -46.66
C ASN A 101 16.19 -7.56 -46.21
N PRO A 102 15.98 -6.28 -45.85
CA PRO A 102 14.68 -5.77 -45.39
C PRO A 102 13.56 -5.89 -46.41
N SER A 103 13.86 -5.90 -47.71
CA SER A 103 12.84 -5.95 -48.77
C SER A 103 12.17 -7.33 -48.90
N ILE A 104 12.65 -8.36 -48.20
CA ILE A 104 12.04 -9.69 -48.18
C ILE A 104 10.77 -9.65 -47.32
N PRO A 105 9.57 -9.98 -47.86
CA PRO A 105 8.34 -9.80 -47.11
C PRO A 105 8.20 -10.81 -45.96
N TYR A 106 7.43 -10.43 -44.92
CA TYR A 106 7.05 -11.36 -43.87
C TYR A 106 6.37 -12.61 -44.46
N PRO A 107 6.63 -13.81 -43.91
CA PRO A 107 5.99 -15.02 -44.39
C PRO A 107 4.49 -15.00 -44.05
N ILE A 108 3.65 -15.28 -45.04
CA ILE A 108 2.19 -15.33 -44.90
C ILE A 108 1.65 -16.75 -45.17
N PRO A 109 0.45 -17.12 -44.70
CA PRO A 109 -0.10 -18.46 -44.91
C PRO A 109 -0.19 -18.89 -46.38
N THR A 110 -0.40 -17.96 -47.30
CA THR A 110 -0.46 -18.24 -48.74
C THR A 110 0.90 -18.58 -49.37
N ASP A 111 2.00 -18.26 -48.69
CA ASP A 111 3.35 -18.64 -49.12
C ASP A 111 3.65 -20.13 -48.86
N LEU A 112 2.82 -20.80 -48.06
CA LEU A 112 3.03 -22.17 -47.65
C LEU A 112 2.66 -23.17 -48.79
N PRO A 113 3.40 -24.28 -48.92
CA PRO A 113 3.05 -25.37 -49.83
C PRO A 113 1.63 -25.92 -49.56
N LYS A 114 0.98 -26.48 -50.60
CA LYS A 114 -0.38 -27.05 -50.47
C LYS A 114 -0.45 -28.24 -49.50
N ASP A 115 0.65 -28.97 -49.34
CA ASP A 115 0.81 -30.10 -48.44
C ASP A 115 1.20 -29.70 -47.01
N PHE A 116 1.23 -28.40 -46.70
CA PHE A 116 1.56 -27.91 -45.36
C PHE A 116 0.50 -28.34 -44.34
N PRO A 117 0.90 -28.97 -43.21
CA PRO A 117 -0.03 -29.38 -42.16
C PRO A 117 -0.62 -28.17 -41.41
N GLN A 118 -1.92 -27.93 -41.57
CA GLN A 118 -2.61 -26.81 -40.93
C GLN A 118 -2.64 -26.94 -39.41
N GLU A 119 -2.49 -28.15 -38.88
CA GLU A 119 -2.44 -28.43 -37.44
C GLU A 119 -1.23 -27.77 -36.74
N LEU A 120 -0.18 -27.42 -37.49
CA LEU A 120 1.00 -26.71 -36.97
C LEU A 120 0.78 -25.20 -36.81
N ILE A 121 -0.31 -24.66 -37.38
CA ILE A 121 -0.60 -23.23 -37.38
C ILE A 121 -1.62 -22.93 -36.28
N SER A 122 -1.20 -22.14 -35.29
CA SER A 122 -2.09 -21.61 -34.26
C SER A 122 -2.39 -20.15 -34.56
N GLN A 123 -3.65 -19.83 -34.89
CA GLN A 123 -4.09 -18.45 -35.08
C GLN A 123 -4.22 -17.73 -33.74
N GLN A 124 -3.61 -16.56 -33.63
CA GLN A 124 -3.60 -15.74 -32.41
C GLN A 124 -3.66 -14.25 -32.76
N ASP A 125 -4.21 -13.44 -31.86
CA ASP A 125 -4.15 -11.97 -31.98
C ASP A 125 -2.69 -11.50 -31.89
N ALA A 126 -2.27 -10.69 -32.87
CA ALA A 126 -0.89 -10.21 -32.98
C ALA A 126 -0.45 -9.43 -31.73
N GLY A 127 -1.34 -8.62 -31.15
CA GLY A 127 -1.04 -7.84 -29.95
C GLY A 127 -0.74 -8.71 -28.74
N THR A 128 -1.52 -9.78 -28.56
CA THR A 128 -1.34 -10.74 -27.45
C THR A 128 0.04 -11.40 -27.52
N ILE A 129 0.40 -12.00 -28.66
CA ILE A 129 1.66 -12.71 -28.83
C ILE A 129 2.87 -11.77 -28.75
N ILE A 130 2.80 -10.59 -29.37
CA ILE A 130 3.90 -9.61 -29.36
C ILE A 130 4.13 -9.08 -27.94
N TYR A 131 3.08 -8.79 -27.18
CA TYR A 131 3.22 -8.32 -25.80
C TYR A 131 3.83 -9.41 -24.91
N ASP A 132 3.38 -10.66 -25.04
CA ASP A 132 3.95 -11.78 -24.30
C ASP A 132 5.44 -11.99 -24.61
N LEU A 133 5.85 -11.85 -25.88
CA LEU A 133 7.26 -11.89 -26.27
C LEU A 133 8.07 -10.74 -25.69
N LEU A 134 7.50 -9.53 -25.64
CA LEU A 134 8.14 -8.35 -25.06
C LEU A 134 8.26 -8.44 -23.52
N ASP A 135 7.35 -9.16 -22.87
CA ASP A 135 7.40 -9.52 -21.45
C ASP A 135 8.34 -10.70 -21.16
N GLY A 136 8.93 -11.31 -22.19
CA GLY A 136 9.85 -12.45 -22.05
C GLY A 136 9.17 -13.78 -21.73
N LYS A 137 7.86 -13.90 -22.00
CA LYS A 137 7.13 -15.17 -21.84
C LYS A 137 7.50 -16.13 -22.95
N GLU A 138 7.66 -17.40 -22.60
CA GLU A 138 7.87 -18.48 -23.56
C GLU A 138 6.55 -18.89 -24.21
N HIS A 139 6.61 -19.14 -25.50
CA HIS A 139 5.47 -19.62 -26.30
C HIS A 139 5.62 -21.10 -26.65
N GLY A 140 4.49 -21.74 -26.95
CA GLY A 140 4.35 -23.19 -27.09
C GLY A 140 5.39 -23.85 -27.99
N GLU A 141 5.93 -24.98 -27.52
CA GLU A 141 6.92 -25.73 -28.29
C GLU A 141 6.34 -26.28 -29.60
N ASN A 142 7.13 -26.15 -30.67
CA ASN A 142 6.82 -26.74 -31.98
C ASN A 142 5.56 -26.19 -32.68
N VAL A 143 5.09 -25.01 -32.30
CA VAL A 143 3.97 -24.31 -32.95
C VAL A 143 4.46 -23.17 -33.86
N ILE A 144 3.74 -22.90 -34.94
CA ILE A 144 3.87 -21.69 -35.75
C ILE A 144 2.63 -20.83 -35.48
N TYR A 145 2.84 -19.60 -35.02
CA TYR A 145 1.74 -18.69 -34.78
C TYR A 145 1.36 -17.98 -36.07
N SER A 146 0.07 -17.89 -36.38
CA SER A 146 -0.44 -16.98 -37.40
C SER A 146 -0.97 -15.73 -36.69
N LEU A 147 -0.20 -14.67 -36.75
CA LEU A 147 -0.49 -13.38 -36.11
C LEU A 147 -1.57 -12.66 -36.91
N VAL A 148 -2.78 -12.67 -36.36
CA VAL A 148 -3.94 -11.99 -36.94
C VAL A 148 -3.96 -10.55 -36.42
N PHE A 149 -3.96 -9.60 -37.34
CA PHE A 149 -4.09 -8.18 -37.01
C PHE A 149 -5.57 -7.79 -36.97
N ARG A 150 -5.94 -6.78 -36.17
CA ARG A 150 -7.33 -6.32 -36.03
C ARG A 150 -7.91 -5.65 -37.27
N ARG A 151 -7.11 -5.47 -38.32
CA ARG A 151 -7.48 -4.83 -39.58
C ARG A 151 -7.33 -5.84 -40.71
N GLU A 152 -8.05 -5.64 -41.81
CA GLU A 152 -8.08 -6.54 -42.99
C GLU A 152 -6.75 -6.56 -43.76
N ILE A 153 -5.68 -7.02 -43.11
CA ILE A 153 -4.38 -7.29 -43.72
C ILE A 153 -4.02 -8.76 -43.53
N ALA A 154 -3.18 -9.28 -44.42
CA ALA A 154 -2.75 -10.67 -44.34
C ALA A 154 -2.03 -10.95 -43.01
N PRO A 155 -2.28 -12.10 -42.36
CA PRO A 155 -1.61 -12.46 -41.12
C PRO A 155 -0.15 -12.85 -41.36
N VAL A 156 0.70 -12.68 -40.34
CA VAL A 156 2.13 -13.02 -40.39
C VAL A 156 2.37 -14.36 -39.69
N LEU A 157 3.15 -15.25 -40.30
CA LEU A 157 3.57 -16.51 -39.69
C LEU A 157 4.79 -16.31 -38.82
N LEU A 158 4.67 -16.53 -37.52
CA LEU A 158 5.74 -16.39 -36.53
C LEU A 158 6.17 -17.78 -36.01
N PRO A 159 7.35 -18.29 -36.39
CA PRO A 159 7.86 -19.54 -35.87
C PRO A 159 8.50 -19.36 -34.48
N GLN A 160 8.58 -20.44 -33.73
CA GLN A 160 9.36 -20.51 -32.50
C GLN A 160 10.84 -20.15 -32.78
N GLY A 161 11.39 -19.22 -32.00
CA GLY A 161 12.77 -18.74 -32.10
C GLY A 161 12.93 -17.32 -32.63
N VAL A 162 11.88 -16.72 -33.20
CA VAL A 162 11.87 -15.29 -33.54
C VAL A 162 11.52 -14.48 -32.30
N THR A 163 12.37 -13.53 -31.94
CA THR A 163 12.20 -12.69 -30.75
C THR A 163 11.39 -11.44 -31.07
N ALA A 164 10.77 -10.82 -30.04
CA ALA A 164 10.14 -9.51 -30.21
C ALA A 164 11.15 -8.43 -30.66
N GLU A 165 12.40 -8.53 -30.21
CA GLU A 165 13.46 -7.62 -30.64
C GLU A 165 13.73 -7.74 -32.13
N PHE A 166 13.79 -8.96 -32.66
CA PHE A 166 13.91 -9.19 -34.09
C PHE A 166 12.73 -8.58 -34.86
N LEU A 167 11.48 -8.83 -34.43
CA LEU A 167 10.29 -8.31 -35.10
C LEU A 167 10.27 -6.78 -35.14
N MET A 168 10.71 -6.14 -34.05
CA MET A 168 10.82 -4.69 -33.97
C MET A 168 11.92 -4.18 -34.92
N GLN A 169 13.11 -4.78 -34.89
CA GLN A 169 14.22 -4.44 -35.80
C GLN A 169 13.81 -4.59 -37.27
N SER A 170 13.25 -5.75 -37.65
CA SER A 170 12.82 -6.00 -39.02
C SER A 170 11.75 -5.02 -39.48
N SER A 171 10.84 -4.62 -38.59
CA SER A 171 9.81 -3.62 -38.91
C SER A 171 10.41 -2.24 -39.13
N ILE A 172 11.33 -1.80 -38.27
CA ILE A 172 12.01 -0.52 -38.44
C ILE A 172 12.90 -0.52 -39.69
N ALA A 173 13.61 -1.60 -39.97
CA ALA A 173 14.43 -1.76 -41.17
C ALA A 173 13.60 -1.65 -42.45
N LYS A 174 12.42 -2.29 -42.51
CA LYS A 174 11.48 -2.17 -43.65
C LYS A 174 10.99 -0.74 -43.88
N LEU A 175 10.64 -0.05 -42.80
CA LEU A 175 10.22 1.34 -42.88
C LEU A 175 11.35 2.26 -43.34
N ARG A 176 12.59 2.00 -42.89
CA ARG A 176 13.78 2.72 -43.35
C ARG A 176 14.08 2.46 -44.82
N ASP A 177 13.91 1.23 -45.29
CA ASP A 177 14.08 0.87 -46.71
C ASP A 177 13.14 1.69 -47.61
N LEU A 178 11.87 1.82 -47.21
CA LEU A 178 10.92 2.71 -47.88
C LEU A 178 11.41 4.17 -47.88
N MET A 179 11.88 4.69 -46.74
CA MET A 179 12.35 6.08 -46.63
C MET A 179 13.67 6.34 -47.38
N ASN A 180 14.42 5.31 -47.75
CA ASN A 180 15.62 5.48 -48.57
C ASN A 180 15.30 5.69 -50.06
N HIS A 181 14.06 5.43 -50.49
CA HIS A 181 13.62 5.73 -51.85
C HIS A 181 13.30 7.22 -51.99
N GLY A 182 14.06 7.94 -52.84
CA GLY A 182 14.06 9.41 -52.89
C GLY A 182 12.69 10.08 -53.03
N GLU A 183 11.76 9.50 -53.77
CA GLU A 183 10.39 10.05 -53.89
C GLU A 183 9.58 9.91 -52.59
N GLN A 184 9.69 8.75 -51.92
CA GLN A 184 8.99 8.47 -50.66
C GLN A 184 9.63 9.25 -49.50
N HIS A 185 10.96 9.36 -49.50
CA HIS A 185 11.73 10.18 -48.57
C HIS A 185 11.17 11.60 -48.47
N ASP A 186 11.16 12.31 -49.61
CA ASP A 186 10.78 13.71 -49.66
C ASP A 186 9.29 13.89 -49.37
N TYR A 187 8.46 12.96 -49.84
CA TYR A 187 7.02 12.97 -49.57
C TYR A 187 6.71 12.89 -48.07
N PHE A 188 7.21 11.87 -47.37
CA PHE A 188 6.92 11.68 -45.94
C PHE A 188 7.59 12.73 -45.06
N LEU A 189 8.80 13.19 -45.43
CA LEU A 189 9.45 14.30 -44.73
C LEU A 189 8.62 15.59 -44.84
N GLN A 190 8.14 15.94 -46.04
CA GLN A 190 7.27 17.11 -46.22
C GLN A 190 5.97 16.97 -45.42
N LYS A 191 5.34 15.80 -45.46
CA LYS A 191 4.10 15.52 -44.72
C LYS A 191 4.28 15.67 -43.20
N LEU A 192 5.39 15.19 -42.64
CA LEU A 192 5.76 15.41 -41.24
C LEU A 192 6.06 16.88 -40.94
N MET A 193 6.74 17.61 -41.84
CA MET A 193 7.01 19.03 -41.63
C MET A 193 5.73 19.88 -41.65
N THR A 194 4.82 19.63 -42.59
CA THR A 194 3.56 20.38 -42.73
C THR A 194 2.66 20.16 -41.52
N SER A 195 2.59 18.94 -40.98
CA SER A 195 1.77 18.62 -39.80
C SER A 195 2.34 19.16 -38.49
N ASN A 196 3.63 19.54 -38.46
CA ASN A 196 4.32 20.06 -37.27
C ASN A 196 4.86 21.48 -37.50
N GLY A 197 3.99 22.39 -37.98
CA GLY A 197 4.32 23.80 -38.19
C GLY A 197 4.85 24.45 -36.90
N GLY A 198 6.17 24.71 -36.86
CA GLY A 198 6.89 25.24 -35.69
C GLY A 198 7.96 24.30 -35.12
N ARG A 199 8.00 23.03 -35.54
CA ARG A 199 9.05 22.05 -35.14
C ARG A 199 9.83 21.48 -36.32
N SER A 200 9.89 22.19 -37.44
CA SER A 200 10.48 21.69 -38.69
C SER A 200 11.94 21.24 -38.53
N LEU A 201 12.75 21.92 -37.72
CA LEU A 201 14.13 21.51 -37.43
C LEU A 201 14.17 20.18 -36.65
N ALA A 202 13.30 20.00 -35.65
CA ALA A 202 13.21 18.77 -34.88
C ALA A 202 12.74 17.59 -35.75
N VAL A 203 11.77 17.83 -36.64
CA VAL A 203 11.33 16.83 -37.63
C VAL A 203 12.46 16.41 -38.55
N LYS A 204 13.23 17.36 -39.11
CA LYS A 204 14.39 17.05 -39.96
C LYS A 204 15.45 16.25 -39.21
N ASN A 205 15.77 16.65 -37.98
CA ASN A 205 16.73 15.93 -37.15
C ASN A 205 16.26 14.51 -36.85
N PHE A 206 14.99 14.34 -36.45
CA PHE A 206 14.38 13.03 -36.25
C PHE A 206 14.45 12.17 -37.51
N PHE A 207 14.04 12.71 -38.66
CA PHE A 207 13.95 11.95 -39.91
C PHE A 207 15.34 11.52 -40.40
N ASN A 208 16.32 12.44 -40.35
CA ASN A 208 17.71 12.12 -40.68
C ASN A 208 18.30 11.07 -39.74
N GLN A 209 18.02 11.16 -38.44
CA GLN A 209 18.46 10.16 -37.48
C GLN A 209 17.78 8.81 -37.72
N PHE A 210 16.47 8.81 -37.97
CA PHE A 210 15.66 7.65 -38.30
C PHE A 210 16.18 6.90 -39.52
N ILE A 211 16.80 7.60 -40.48
CA ILE A 211 17.42 7.01 -41.67
C ILE A 211 18.89 6.64 -41.44
N SER A 212 19.63 7.40 -40.64
CA SER A 212 21.09 7.24 -40.54
C SER A 212 21.51 6.17 -39.51
N ASN A 213 20.75 5.98 -38.43
CA ASN A 213 21.16 5.08 -37.33
C ASN A 213 19.98 4.24 -36.79
N GLU A 214 19.97 2.95 -37.11
CA GLU A 214 18.90 2.03 -36.70
C GLU A 214 18.93 1.73 -35.20
N GLU A 215 20.11 1.46 -34.63
CA GLU A 215 20.26 1.12 -33.21
C GLU A 215 19.80 2.28 -32.31
N GLU A 216 20.25 3.50 -32.62
CA GLU A 216 19.86 4.69 -31.86
C GLU A 216 18.35 4.98 -31.99
N THR A 217 17.77 4.70 -33.16
CA THR A 217 16.32 4.81 -33.36
C THR A 217 15.57 3.85 -32.45
N ILE A 218 16.03 2.60 -32.36
CA ILE A 218 15.42 1.58 -31.49
C ILE A 218 15.54 1.94 -30.02
N ILE A 219 16.68 2.47 -29.58
CA ILE A 219 16.85 2.92 -28.19
C ILE A 219 15.86 4.04 -27.87
N LYS A 220 15.82 5.11 -28.70
CA LYS A 220 14.89 6.23 -28.50
C LYS A 220 13.42 5.84 -28.63
N PHE A 221 13.14 4.79 -29.41
CA PHE A 221 11.82 4.20 -29.50
C PHE A 221 11.35 3.57 -28.18
N LYS A 222 12.24 2.83 -27.49
CA LYS A 222 11.97 2.23 -26.18
C LYS A 222 11.79 3.28 -25.08
N GLU A 223 12.43 4.44 -25.19
CA GLU A 223 12.35 5.55 -24.23
C GLU A 223 11.05 6.37 -24.30
N ALA A 224 10.26 6.22 -25.38
CA ALA A 224 8.99 6.93 -25.59
C ALA A 224 9.07 8.49 -25.52
N GLY A 225 10.20 9.09 -25.92
CA GLY A 225 10.42 10.55 -25.96
C GLY A 225 9.89 11.26 -27.23
N ASP A 226 10.46 12.41 -27.61
CA ASP A 226 10.03 13.16 -28.81
C ASP A 226 10.12 12.35 -30.12
N CYS A 227 11.08 11.43 -30.21
CA CYS A 227 11.21 10.51 -31.36
C CYS A 227 9.99 9.59 -31.49
N TYR A 228 9.40 9.16 -30.38
CA TYR A 228 8.19 8.35 -30.38
C TYR A 228 7.01 9.10 -30.99
N TYR A 229 6.86 10.39 -30.70
CA TYR A 229 5.79 11.21 -31.26
C TYR A 229 5.88 11.29 -32.80
N PHE A 230 7.05 11.67 -33.33
CA PHE A 230 7.22 11.78 -34.79
C PHE A 230 7.14 10.43 -35.49
N LEU A 231 7.62 9.36 -34.86
CA LEU A 231 7.55 8.03 -35.43
C LEU A 231 6.11 7.50 -35.50
N ASN A 232 5.28 7.72 -34.48
CA ASN A 232 3.87 7.36 -34.56
C ASN A 232 3.10 8.17 -35.62
N GLN A 233 3.48 9.44 -35.84
CA GLN A 233 2.93 10.20 -36.96
C GLN A 233 3.35 9.62 -38.30
N LEU A 234 4.60 9.19 -38.43
CA LEU A 234 5.08 8.51 -39.64
C LEU A 234 4.28 7.22 -39.89
N PHE A 235 4.10 6.38 -38.87
CA PHE A 235 3.26 5.17 -38.92
C PHE A 235 1.84 5.49 -39.37
N LEU A 236 1.24 6.53 -38.78
CA LEU A 236 -0.10 6.99 -39.13
C LEU A 236 -0.19 7.40 -40.60
N PHE A 237 0.78 8.17 -41.11
CA PHE A 237 0.77 8.63 -42.50
C PHE A 237 0.96 7.50 -43.50
N ILE A 238 1.92 6.60 -43.26
CA ILE A 238 2.11 5.42 -44.10
C ILE A 238 0.80 4.61 -44.15
N ARG A 239 0.23 4.32 -42.99
CA ARG A 239 -1.03 3.58 -42.93
C ARG A 239 -2.16 4.26 -43.69
N GLN A 240 -2.35 5.57 -43.50
CA GLN A 240 -3.40 6.34 -44.17
C GLN A 240 -3.32 6.31 -45.70
N ASP A 241 -2.13 6.16 -46.26
CA ASP A 241 -1.91 6.16 -47.71
C ASP A 241 -2.05 4.73 -48.27
N PHE A 242 -1.43 3.75 -47.61
CA PHE A 242 -1.37 2.38 -48.09
C PHE A 242 -2.65 1.56 -47.81
N GLU A 243 -3.42 1.87 -46.76
CA GLU A 243 -4.69 1.16 -46.50
C GLU A 243 -5.74 1.38 -47.60
N LYS A 244 -5.73 2.57 -48.21
CA LYS A 244 -6.71 2.98 -49.24
C LYS A 244 -6.49 2.31 -50.60
N ILE A 245 -5.33 1.69 -50.80
CA ILE A 245 -5.00 0.96 -52.03
C ILE A 245 -5.91 -0.28 -52.10
N LYS A 246 -6.68 -0.42 -53.18
CA LYS A 246 -7.59 -1.56 -53.37
C LYS A 246 -6.83 -2.85 -53.68
N ASP A 247 -5.98 -2.81 -54.69
CA ASP A 247 -5.17 -3.95 -55.14
C ASP A 247 -3.76 -3.81 -54.57
N LYS A 248 -3.58 -4.27 -53.34
CA LYS A 248 -2.30 -4.18 -52.62
C LYS A 248 -1.28 -5.17 -53.21
N THR A 249 -0.10 -4.68 -53.51
CA THR A 249 1.06 -5.51 -53.86
C THR A 249 1.61 -6.23 -52.61
N PRO A 250 2.46 -7.27 -52.76
CA PRO A 250 3.14 -7.89 -51.63
C PRO A 250 3.97 -6.90 -50.81
N GLU A 251 4.56 -5.89 -51.47
CA GLU A 251 5.33 -4.82 -50.81
C GLU A 251 4.42 -3.91 -49.97
N ASP A 252 3.24 -3.56 -50.47
CA ASP A 252 2.24 -2.77 -49.71
C ASP A 252 1.77 -3.52 -48.46
N VAL A 253 1.54 -4.83 -48.57
CA VAL A 253 1.11 -5.69 -47.46
C VAL A 253 2.22 -5.81 -46.42
N ASP A 254 3.45 -6.06 -46.85
CA ASP A 254 4.62 -6.18 -45.98
C ASP A 254 4.91 -4.88 -45.22
N LEU A 255 4.81 -3.73 -45.90
CA LEU A 255 4.95 -2.43 -45.28
C LEU A 255 3.87 -2.19 -44.22
N LEU A 256 2.61 -2.50 -44.52
CA LEU A 256 1.52 -2.38 -43.54
C LEU A 256 1.75 -3.30 -42.34
N GLN A 257 2.16 -4.55 -42.56
CA GLN A 257 2.51 -5.48 -41.48
C GLN A 257 3.63 -4.92 -40.60
N ALA A 258 4.69 -4.36 -41.20
CA ALA A 258 5.78 -3.70 -40.47
C ALA A 258 5.27 -2.53 -39.61
N VAL A 259 4.39 -1.68 -40.15
CA VAL A 259 3.77 -0.59 -39.39
C VAL A 259 3.00 -1.12 -38.19
N TYR A 260 2.18 -2.16 -38.34
CA TYR A 260 1.40 -2.69 -37.22
C TYR A 260 2.26 -3.34 -36.13
N ILE A 261 3.26 -4.12 -36.52
CA ILE A 261 4.20 -4.72 -35.57
C ILE A 261 4.92 -3.60 -34.81
N ALA A 262 5.40 -2.57 -35.52
CA ALA A 262 6.04 -1.43 -34.90
C ALA A 262 5.08 -0.66 -33.97
N GLU A 263 3.84 -0.39 -34.37
CA GLU A 263 2.82 0.28 -33.52
C GLU A 263 2.55 -0.50 -32.22
N LEU A 264 2.48 -1.84 -32.28
CA LEU A 264 2.30 -2.70 -31.11
C LEU A 264 3.51 -2.59 -30.17
N CYS A 265 4.72 -2.75 -30.68
CA CYS A 265 5.94 -2.57 -29.90
C CYS A 265 6.01 -1.16 -29.27
N ALA A 266 5.65 -0.12 -30.04
CA ALA A 266 5.64 1.27 -29.58
C ALA A 266 4.68 1.44 -28.39
N SER A 267 3.47 0.90 -28.53
CA SER A 267 2.42 1.00 -27.51
C SER A 267 2.85 0.30 -26.21
N PHE A 268 3.49 -0.86 -26.32
CA PHE A 268 4.04 -1.58 -25.16
C PHE A 268 5.07 -0.72 -24.41
N TYR A 269 6.09 -0.20 -25.10
CA TYR A 269 7.13 0.60 -24.44
C TYR A 269 6.60 1.91 -23.86
N LYS A 270 5.66 2.58 -24.55
CA LYS A 270 4.98 3.77 -24.01
C LYS A 270 4.27 3.45 -22.69
N ASN A 271 3.51 2.35 -22.64
CA ASN A 271 2.82 1.95 -21.41
C ASN A 271 3.82 1.66 -20.29
N LYS A 272 4.94 0.99 -20.59
CA LYS A 272 6.00 0.72 -19.62
C LYS A 272 6.65 1.99 -19.08
N VAL A 273 6.98 2.96 -19.94
CA VAL A 273 7.53 4.26 -19.54
C VAL A 273 6.53 5.04 -18.70
N GLN A 274 5.25 5.04 -19.06
CA GLN A 274 4.20 5.69 -18.31
C GLN A 274 4.02 5.07 -16.91
N LEU A 275 4.03 3.73 -16.81
CA LEU A 275 3.97 3.02 -15.54
C LEU A 275 5.19 3.35 -14.65
N ASN A 276 6.39 3.39 -15.23
CA ASN A 276 7.60 3.78 -14.50
C ASN A 276 7.51 5.22 -13.98
N LEU A 277 7.06 6.16 -14.81
CA LEU A 277 6.87 7.56 -14.40
C LEU A 277 5.81 7.68 -13.29
N GLN A 278 4.73 6.92 -13.39
CA GLN A 278 3.69 6.85 -12.37
C GLN A 278 4.25 6.31 -11.06
N LYS A 279 5.01 5.21 -11.11
CA LYS A 279 5.72 4.62 -9.96
C LYS A 279 6.65 5.63 -9.31
N ASP A 280 7.53 6.29 -10.07
CA ASP A 280 8.47 7.28 -9.55
C ASP A 280 7.76 8.47 -8.90
N THR A 281 6.67 8.93 -9.51
CA THR A 281 5.84 10.01 -8.95
C THR A 281 5.15 9.57 -7.67
N ALA A 282 4.63 8.33 -7.62
CA ALA A 282 3.99 7.77 -6.44
C ALA A 282 5.00 7.57 -5.28
N LEU A 283 6.24 7.16 -5.57
CA LEU A 283 7.31 7.07 -4.58
C LEU A 283 7.75 8.45 -4.05
N LYS A 284 7.78 9.48 -4.90
CA LYS A 284 7.97 10.87 -4.41
C LYS A 284 6.82 11.33 -3.50
N ASN A 285 5.58 10.99 -3.84
CA ASN A 285 4.43 11.29 -2.99
C ASN A 285 4.45 10.50 -1.67
N LEU A 286 4.99 9.29 -1.67
CA LEU A 286 5.23 8.49 -0.46
C LEU A 286 6.20 9.24 0.47
N GLU A 287 7.33 9.71 -0.06
CA GLU A 287 8.32 10.49 0.69
C GLU A 287 7.71 11.78 1.26
N LEU A 288 6.96 12.53 0.45
CA LEU A 288 6.23 13.72 0.90
C LEU A 288 5.22 13.40 2.01
N SER A 289 4.62 12.22 2.00
CA SER A 289 3.65 11.79 3.01
C SER A 289 4.34 11.38 4.31
N LEU A 290 5.50 10.73 4.24
CA LEU A 290 6.36 10.46 5.39
C LEU A 290 6.84 11.76 6.07
N GLY A 291 7.00 12.83 5.29
CA GLY A 291 7.35 14.17 5.77
C GLY A 291 6.21 14.95 6.43
N LYS A 292 4.98 14.41 6.52
CA LYS A 292 3.83 15.06 7.17
C LYS A 292 3.65 14.55 8.60
N GLN A 293 3.01 15.36 9.44
CA GLN A 293 2.63 14.94 10.79
C GLN A 293 1.75 13.68 10.73
N PRO A 294 1.97 12.70 11.63
CA PRO A 294 2.78 12.77 12.85
C PRO A 294 4.29 12.52 12.70
N TYR A 295 4.84 12.42 11.49
CA TYR A 295 6.26 12.16 11.15
C TYR A 295 6.79 10.74 11.43
N TYR A 296 6.01 9.90 12.11
CA TYR A 296 6.32 8.50 12.32
C TYR A 296 5.15 7.62 11.86
N PHE A 297 5.45 6.51 11.21
CA PHE A 297 4.43 5.63 10.63
C PHE A 297 4.86 4.17 10.74
N ASP A 298 3.92 3.27 10.96
CA ASP A 298 4.15 1.82 10.82
C ASP A 298 3.87 1.39 9.37
N ALA A 299 4.18 0.13 9.04
CA ALA A 299 3.94 -0.39 7.70
C ALA A 299 2.45 -0.34 7.29
N ALA A 300 1.54 -0.54 8.24
CA ALA A 300 0.09 -0.52 8.00
C ALA A 300 -0.47 0.89 7.72
N ALA A 301 0.15 1.93 8.28
CA ALA A 301 -0.17 3.32 7.97
C ALA A 301 0.42 3.72 6.61
N ILE A 302 1.66 3.33 6.32
CA ILE A 302 2.33 3.60 5.04
C ILE A 302 1.54 3.01 3.87
N SER A 303 1.03 1.78 4.01
CA SER A 303 0.23 1.12 2.96
C SER A 303 -1.09 1.81 2.65
N LYS A 304 -1.56 2.72 3.51
CA LYS A 304 -2.80 3.49 3.35
C LYS A 304 -2.58 4.91 2.83
N PHE A 305 -1.35 5.28 2.48
CA PHE A 305 -1.06 6.60 1.95
C PHE A 305 -1.75 6.82 0.60
N VAL A 306 -2.15 8.07 0.39
CA VAL A 306 -2.86 8.53 -0.81
C VAL A 306 -2.12 9.70 -1.45
N ASP A 307 -2.29 9.87 -2.76
CA ASP A 307 -1.81 11.04 -3.49
C ASP A 307 -2.64 12.30 -3.14
N SER A 308 -2.26 13.44 -3.74
CA SER A 308 -2.96 14.72 -3.56
C SER A 308 -4.43 14.71 -4.00
N ARG A 309 -4.86 13.71 -4.79
CA ARG A 309 -6.23 13.53 -5.29
C ARG A 309 -7.00 12.50 -4.47
N GLY A 310 -6.41 11.91 -3.43
CA GLY A 310 -7.03 10.89 -2.59
C GLY A 310 -6.96 9.47 -3.19
N VAL A 311 -6.16 9.25 -4.23
CA VAL A 311 -5.96 7.92 -4.82
C VAL A 311 -4.88 7.18 -4.02
N PRO A 312 -5.10 5.93 -3.59
CA PRO A 312 -4.07 5.13 -2.94
C PRO A 312 -2.76 5.10 -3.73
N LEU A 313 -1.63 5.22 -3.03
CA LEU A 313 -0.31 5.09 -3.63
C LEU A 313 0.00 3.62 -3.97
N LEU A 314 -0.42 2.71 -3.11
CA LEU A 314 -0.40 1.28 -3.40
C LEU A 314 -1.38 0.97 -4.55
N GLY A 315 -0.87 0.33 -5.60
CA GLY A 315 -1.56 0.16 -6.88
C GLY A 315 -1.05 1.10 -7.98
N GLN A 316 -0.40 2.22 -7.63
CA GLN A 316 0.43 3.01 -8.56
C GLN A 316 1.87 2.49 -8.59
N TYR A 317 2.31 1.89 -7.50
CA TYR A 317 3.46 0.99 -7.40
C TYR A 317 3.01 -0.35 -6.77
N SER A 318 3.82 -1.40 -6.91
CA SER A 318 3.57 -2.72 -6.31
C SER A 318 4.04 -2.80 -4.85
N GLU A 319 3.59 -3.83 -4.12
CA GLU A 319 4.11 -4.09 -2.75
C GLU A 319 5.61 -4.37 -2.75
N GLU A 320 6.12 -5.02 -3.80
CA GLU A 320 7.55 -5.29 -3.97
C GLU A 320 8.33 -3.98 -4.12
N ASP A 321 7.82 -3.03 -4.94
CA ASP A 321 8.41 -1.70 -5.09
C ASP A 321 8.46 -0.92 -3.77
N LEU A 322 7.41 -1.03 -2.94
CA LEU A 322 7.37 -0.38 -1.63
C LEU A 322 8.42 -0.99 -0.69
N ASN A 323 8.52 -2.32 -0.64
CA ASN A 323 9.49 -3.01 0.19
C ASN A 323 10.92 -2.69 -0.26
N ASP A 324 11.18 -2.65 -1.55
CA ASP A 324 12.47 -2.24 -2.12
C ASP A 324 12.80 -0.79 -1.75
N TYR A 325 11.83 0.12 -1.88
CA TYR A 325 12.01 1.51 -1.49
C TYR A 325 12.33 1.64 0.00
N LEU A 326 11.56 1.01 0.88
CA LEU A 326 11.79 1.06 2.33
C LEU A 326 13.13 0.43 2.72
N THR A 327 13.50 -0.69 2.11
CA THR A 327 14.78 -1.36 2.36
C THR A 327 15.94 -0.48 1.91
N LYS A 328 15.87 0.07 0.68
CA LYS A 328 16.88 0.99 0.15
C LYS A 328 16.99 2.26 0.99
N SER A 329 15.87 2.81 1.45
CA SER A 329 15.83 4.05 2.23
C SER A 329 16.27 3.88 3.69
N THR A 330 16.24 2.65 4.21
CA THR A 330 16.71 2.31 5.56
C THR A 330 18.12 1.75 5.60
N THR A 331 18.74 1.52 4.44
CA THR A 331 20.11 1.02 4.33
C THR A 331 21.09 2.20 4.21
N PRO A 332 22.23 2.18 4.94
CA PRO A 332 23.25 3.22 4.82
C PRO A 332 23.82 3.30 3.40
N THR A 333 24.15 4.51 2.94
CA THR A 333 24.85 4.72 1.67
C THR A 333 26.36 4.52 1.82
N VAL A 334 27.06 4.33 0.69
CA VAL A 334 28.50 4.01 0.63
C VAL A 334 29.39 5.04 1.34
N ASP A 335 28.91 6.28 1.47
CA ASP A 335 29.62 7.38 2.14
C ASP A 335 29.44 7.41 3.67
N ASN A 336 28.90 6.34 4.25
CA ASN A 336 28.71 6.18 5.70
C ASN A 336 27.78 7.24 6.34
N HIS A 337 26.93 7.88 5.54
CA HIS A 337 25.90 8.81 6.00
C HIS A 337 24.70 8.05 6.59
N MET A 338 24.01 8.70 7.54
CA MET A 338 22.77 8.16 8.09
C MET A 338 21.73 7.93 6.99
N PRO A 339 21.00 6.80 7.01
CA PRO A 339 19.93 6.55 6.05
C PRO A 339 18.87 7.67 6.05
N PRO A 340 18.23 7.96 4.91
CA PRO A 340 17.17 8.96 4.84
C PRO A 340 15.95 8.56 5.68
N LEU A 341 15.67 7.26 5.80
CA LEU A 341 14.60 6.71 6.62
C LEU A 341 15.19 5.87 7.74
N LEU A 342 14.78 6.15 8.97
CA LEU A 342 15.24 5.47 10.17
C LEU A 342 14.14 4.61 10.74
N THR A 343 14.51 3.57 11.48
CA THR A 343 13.53 2.69 12.10
C THR A 343 13.81 2.44 13.57
N PHE A 344 12.77 2.51 14.38
CA PHE A 344 12.81 2.20 15.81
C PHE A 344 11.68 1.24 16.16
N LYS A 345 11.77 0.58 17.32
CA LYS A 345 10.77 -0.35 17.82
C LYS A 345 10.25 0.10 19.17
N THR A 346 8.95 0.00 19.33
CA THR A 346 8.29 0.18 20.63
C THR A 346 8.56 -1.01 21.56
N PRO A 347 8.38 -0.88 22.88
CA PRO A 347 8.49 -2.00 23.82
C PRO A 347 7.60 -3.19 23.43
N ASP A 348 6.44 -2.93 22.80
CA ASP A 348 5.52 -3.94 22.27
C ASP A 348 6.02 -4.66 21.00
N GLY A 349 7.17 -4.24 20.45
CA GLY A 349 7.80 -4.83 19.26
C GLY A 349 7.35 -4.22 17.93
N ASN A 350 6.41 -3.26 17.93
CA ASN A 350 5.94 -2.61 16.70
C ASN A 350 7.04 -1.73 16.12
N ARG A 351 7.32 -1.91 14.82
CA ARG A 351 8.34 -1.16 14.07
C ARG A 351 7.72 0.10 13.45
N TYR A 352 8.39 1.23 13.67
CA TYR A 352 8.03 2.52 13.09
C TYR A 352 9.16 3.05 12.21
N PHE A 353 8.77 3.87 11.23
CA PHE A 353 9.64 4.56 10.29
C PHE A 353 9.55 6.07 10.53
N VAL A 354 10.68 6.76 10.50
CA VAL A 354 10.78 8.22 10.66
C VAL A 354 11.85 8.75 9.72
N LEU A 355 11.56 9.86 9.03
CA LEU A 355 12.59 10.53 8.21
C LEU A 355 13.67 11.11 9.12
N ASN A 356 14.94 10.92 8.74
CA ASN A 356 16.08 11.41 9.50
C ASN A 356 15.91 12.90 9.87
N GLU A 357 15.62 13.75 8.88
CA GLU A 357 15.42 15.19 9.06
C GLU A 357 14.22 15.58 9.95
N LYS A 358 13.26 14.67 10.19
CA LYS A 358 12.09 14.91 11.04
C LYS A 358 12.23 14.34 12.45
N THR A 359 13.31 13.61 12.74
CA THR A 359 13.53 12.94 14.03
C THR A 359 13.59 13.92 15.20
N LEU A 360 14.43 14.96 15.13
CA LEU A 360 14.56 15.94 16.21
C LEU A 360 13.29 16.80 16.39
N PRO A 361 12.66 17.34 15.31
CA PRO A 361 11.36 18.01 15.43
C PRO A 361 10.28 17.13 16.07
N LEU A 362 10.23 15.85 15.70
CA LEU A 362 9.31 14.88 16.30
C LEU A 362 9.60 14.70 17.79
N LEU A 363 10.87 14.51 18.16
CA LEU A 363 11.27 14.31 19.55
C LEU A 363 10.87 15.49 20.44
N MET A 364 11.14 16.72 19.99
CA MET A 364 10.74 17.94 20.71
C MET A 364 9.22 18.02 20.91
N LYS A 365 8.45 17.69 19.87
CA LYS A 365 6.98 17.64 19.93
C LYS A 365 6.52 16.61 20.96
N LEU A 366 7.06 15.40 20.90
CA LEU A 366 6.71 14.31 21.81
C LEU A 366 7.07 14.65 23.27
N CYS A 367 8.24 15.22 23.55
CA CYS A 367 8.57 15.67 24.91
C CYS A 367 7.57 16.70 25.44
N THR A 368 7.15 17.64 24.58
CA THR A 368 6.19 18.68 24.95
C THR A 368 4.80 18.11 25.22
N GLU A 369 4.34 17.17 24.40
CA GLU A 369 3.04 16.50 24.55
C GLU A 369 3.03 15.58 25.77
N ALA A 370 4.08 14.77 25.94
CA ALA A 370 4.23 13.83 27.05
C ALA A 370 4.30 14.51 28.42
N ARG A 371 4.86 15.73 28.51
CA ARG A 371 5.01 16.46 29.77
C ARG A 371 3.73 16.50 30.59
N LYS A 372 2.60 16.81 29.96
CA LYS A 372 1.31 16.91 30.66
C LYS A 372 0.81 15.53 31.09
N THR A 373 0.84 14.55 30.18
CA THR A 373 0.41 13.17 30.44
C THR A 373 1.16 12.59 31.64
N VAL A 374 2.49 12.65 31.59
CA VAL A 374 3.39 12.13 32.62
C VAL A 374 3.19 12.87 33.94
N HIS A 375 3.09 14.21 33.92
CA HIS A 375 2.84 15.02 35.11
C HIS A 375 1.53 14.64 35.81
N ASP A 376 0.45 14.52 35.06
CA ASP A 376 -0.87 14.18 35.61
C ASP A 376 -0.87 12.76 36.19
N SER A 377 -0.18 11.82 35.54
CA SER A 377 -0.04 10.43 36.01
C SER A 377 0.72 10.34 37.32
N ILE A 378 1.93 10.91 37.40
CA ILE A 378 2.73 10.88 38.63
C ILE A 378 2.07 11.67 39.77
N THR A 379 1.41 12.79 39.48
CA THR A 379 0.64 13.57 40.46
C THR A 379 -0.50 12.75 41.05
N LYS A 380 -1.25 12.03 40.20
CA LYS A 380 -2.34 11.15 40.62
C LYS A 380 -1.85 9.96 41.44
N GLU A 381 -0.72 9.37 41.06
CA GLU A 381 -0.06 8.31 41.83
C GLU A 381 0.31 8.81 43.23
N TRP A 382 1.00 9.95 43.31
CA TRP A 382 1.45 10.53 44.57
C TRP A 382 0.30 10.98 45.45
N PHE A 383 -0.75 11.57 44.87
CA PHE A 383 -1.99 11.87 45.59
C PHE A 383 -2.58 10.61 46.25
N GLY A 384 -2.65 9.49 45.52
CA GLY A 384 -3.14 8.22 46.05
C GLY A 384 -2.26 7.63 47.17
N LEU A 385 -0.94 7.86 47.14
CA LEU A 385 -0.01 7.48 48.21
C LEU A 385 -0.18 8.39 49.44
N LEU A 386 -0.30 9.70 49.24
CA LEU A 386 -0.45 10.67 50.31
C LEU A 386 -1.78 10.52 51.05
N GLN A 387 -2.88 10.18 50.36
CA GLN A 387 -4.16 9.80 50.98
C GLN A 387 -4.02 8.61 51.95
N LYS A 388 -3.02 7.75 51.73
CA LYS A 388 -2.73 6.58 52.58
C LYS A 388 -1.60 6.85 53.58
N PHE A 389 -1.13 8.09 53.70
CA PHE A 389 0.03 8.48 54.50
C PHE A 389 1.32 7.73 54.12
N GLN A 390 1.46 7.36 52.85
CA GLN A 390 2.64 6.68 52.30
C GLN A 390 3.55 7.68 51.59
N SER A 391 4.85 7.38 51.57
CA SER A 391 5.85 8.15 50.84
C SER A 391 6.82 7.19 50.15
N VAL A 392 7.25 7.54 48.95
CA VAL A 392 8.21 6.76 48.15
C VAL A 392 9.53 7.52 48.00
N PRO A 393 10.66 6.83 47.75
CA PRO A 393 11.96 7.47 47.57
C PRO A 393 11.98 8.55 46.48
N ALA A 394 11.25 8.34 45.38
CA ALA A 394 11.06 9.29 44.27
C ALA A 394 10.49 10.67 44.71
N MET A 395 9.87 10.76 45.88
CA MET A 395 9.38 12.03 46.43
C MET A 395 10.48 12.89 47.07
N LYS A 396 11.66 12.32 47.32
CA LYS A 396 12.74 12.94 48.09
C LYS A 396 14.08 12.95 47.35
N ASN A 397 14.30 11.97 46.48
CA ASN A 397 15.54 11.78 45.75
C ASN A 397 15.30 11.98 44.25
N ILE A 398 16.12 12.83 43.62
CA ILE A 398 16.03 13.12 42.19
C ILE A 398 16.31 11.88 41.33
N LYS A 399 17.26 11.02 41.72
CA LYS A 399 17.57 9.80 40.96
C LYS A 399 16.40 8.83 40.91
N ASP A 400 15.75 8.62 42.05
CA ASP A 400 14.57 7.76 42.15
C ASP A 400 13.35 8.39 41.43
N PHE A 401 13.31 9.73 41.35
CA PHE A 401 12.30 10.46 40.60
C PHE A 401 12.48 10.27 39.09
N ASP A 402 13.72 10.41 38.58
CA ASP A 402 14.03 10.19 37.17
C ASP A 402 13.73 8.76 36.73
N GLN A 403 14.13 7.76 37.52
CA GLN A 403 13.80 6.36 37.24
C GLN A 403 12.29 6.14 37.17
N ARG A 404 11.52 6.78 38.07
CA ARG A 404 10.06 6.67 38.05
C ARG A 404 9.44 7.37 36.83
N LEU A 405 9.97 8.52 36.42
CA LEU A 405 9.53 9.20 35.21
C LEU A 405 9.81 8.36 33.97
N GLU A 406 10.98 7.71 33.89
CA GLU A 406 11.32 6.77 32.82
C GLU A 406 10.29 5.63 32.70
N GLU A 407 9.95 4.97 33.82
CA GLU A 407 8.95 3.89 33.86
C GLU A 407 7.56 4.37 33.39
N ILE A 408 7.18 5.60 33.73
CA ILE A 408 5.89 6.19 33.31
C ILE A 408 5.94 6.49 31.81
N VAL A 409 7.04 7.06 31.30
CA VAL A 409 7.20 7.35 29.87
C VAL A 409 7.21 6.06 29.04
N GLU A 410 7.86 5.00 29.51
CA GLU A 410 7.84 3.69 28.85
C GLU A 410 6.41 3.15 28.70
N THR A 411 5.56 3.35 29.72
CA THR A 411 4.19 2.81 29.75
C THR A 411 3.18 3.70 29.05
N GLU A 412 3.22 5.01 29.26
CA GLU A 412 2.21 5.97 28.78
C GLU A 412 2.59 6.62 27.44
N GLU A 413 3.88 6.76 27.14
CA GLU A 413 4.40 7.43 25.95
C GLU A 413 5.48 6.57 25.26
N PRO A 414 5.15 5.33 24.83
CA PRO A 414 6.14 4.33 24.37
C PRO A 414 6.93 4.79 23.13
N ILE A 415 6.35 5.65 22.29
CA ILE A 415 7.02 6.19 21.10
C ILE A 415 8.13 7.15 21.49
N LEU A 416 7.88 8.02 22.47
CA LEU A 416 8.89 8.93 23.03
C LEU A 416 10.02 8.12 23.67
N TYR A 417 9.67 7.14 24.52
CA TYR A 417 10.63 6.25 25.16
C TYR A 417 11.56 5.57 24.12
N SER A 418 10.97 5.05 23.04
CA SER A 418 11.70 4.31 22.02
C SER A 418 12.65 5.19 21.21
N LEU A 419 12.26 6.45 20.96
CA LEU A 419 13.09 7.41 20.24
C LEU A 419 14.25 7.91 21.12
N LEU A 420 14.00 8.18 22.41
CA LEU A 420 15.04 8.57 23.36
C LEU A 420 16.12 7.49 23.51
N ASN A 421 15.73 6.22 23.41
CA ASN A 421 16.62 5.06 23.49
C ASN A 421 17.09 4.55 22.12
N ALA A 422 16.78 5.24 21.02
CA ALA A 422 17.14 4.79 19.69
C ALA A 422 18.66 4.91 19.45
N PRO A 423 19.31 3.91 18.84
CA PRO A 423 20.78 3.91 18.65
C PRO A 423 21.26 5.05 17.75
N PHE A 424 20.40 5.55 16.86
CA PHE A 424 20.72 6.62 15.93
C PHE A 424 20.58 8.02 16.54
N LEU A 425 19.89 8.19 17.68
CA LEU A 425 19.52 9.51 18.20
C LEU A 425 20.76 10.37 18.48
N LYS A 426 21.75 9.77 19.15
CA LYS A 426 23.00 10.46 19.50
C LYS A 426 23.72 10.99 18.26
N THR A 427 23.84 10.16 17.22
CA THR A 427 24.48 10.56 15.96
C THR A 427 23.74 11.72 15.29
N ILE A 428 22.42 11.63 15.16
CA ILE A 428 21.60 12.69 14.53
C ILE A 428 21.71 13.99 15.30
N TYR A 429 21.71 13.93 16.63
CA TYR A 429 21.82 15.10 17.47
C TYR A 429 23.14 15.85 17.23
N TYR A 430 24.28 15.15 17.32
CA TYR A 430 25.59 15.77 17.12
C TYR A 430 25.83 16.21 15.66
N ASP A 431 25.38 15.44 14.67
CA ASP A 431 25.41 15.86 13.25
C ASP A 431 24.63 17.17 13.05
N ALA A 432 23.48 17.31 13.71
CA ALA A 432 22.67 18.52 13.61
C ALA A 432 23.30 19.72 14.32
N VAL A 433 23.98 19.50 15.46
CA VAL A 433 24.74 20.53 16.21
C VAL A 433 25.96 21.02 15.42
N ASP A 434 26.71 20.12 14.78
CA ASP A 434 27.90 20.45 13.98
C ASP A 434 27.54 21.14 12.65
N SER A 435 26.35 20.86 12.12
CA SER A 435 25.82 21.55 10.94
C SER A 435 25.36 22.98 11.26
N LYS A 436 25.37 23.90 10.28
CA LYS A 436 24.85 25.29 10.41
C LYS A 436 23.33 25.37 10.72
N ASN A 437 22.66 24.27 11.06
CA ASN A 437 21.29 24.20 11.54
C ASN A 437 21.13 24.53 13.04
N ALA A 438 22.22 24.94 13.72
CA ALA A 438 22.24 25.34 15.13
C ALA A 438 21.11 26.31 15.55
N ASN A 439 20.66 27.20 14.66
CA ASN A 439 19.62 28.20 14.97
C ASN A 439 18.27 27.61 15.43
N ASN A 440 17.96 26.33 15.13
CA ASN A 440 16.75 25.65 15.60
C ASN A 440 16.98 24.78 16.85
N LEU A 441 18.24 24.41 17.14
CA LEU A 441 18.65 23.58 18.28
C LEU A 441 18.90 24.39 19.57
N ASP A 442 19.10 25.71 19.45
CA ASP A 442 19.34 26.62 20.58
C ASP A 442 18.25 26.60 21.68
N LYS A 443 17.11 25.93 21.46
CA LYS A 443 15.97 25.88 22.38
C LYS A 443 15.83 24.59 23.18
N PHE A 444 16.47 23.48 22.80
CA PHE A 444 16.27 22.20 23.47
C PHE A 444 17.52 21.30 23.37
N ASN A 445 18.30 21.25 24.44
CA ASN A 445 19.42 20.32 24.56
C ASN A 445 18.90 18.94 24.99
N PHE A 446 19.38 17.87 24.36
CA PHE A 446 19.01 16.49 24.71
C PHE A 446 20.14 15.72 25.40
N PHE A 447 21.39 16.18 25.28
CA PHE A 447 22.56 15.45 25.76
C PHE A 447 23.47 16.36 26.60
N ASN A 448 24.06 15.79 27.65
CA ASN A 448 25.13 16.43 28.42
C ASN A 448 26.31 15.46 28.53
N ASP A 449 27.52 15.91 28.23
CA ASP A 449 28.75 15.09 28.23
C ASP A 449 28.64 13.75 27.48
N GLY A 450 27.78 13.69 26.46
CA GLY A 450 27.56 12.48 25.65
C GLY A 450 26.52 11.50 26.20
N GLU A 451 25.91 11.79 27.35
CA GLU A 451 24.80 11.03 27.93
C GLU A 451 23.47 11.77 27.73
N LEU A 452 22.37 11.01 27.62
CA LEU A 452 21.03 11.58 27.49
C LEU A 452 20.67 12.32 28.79
N LEU A 453 20.02 13.48 28.68
CA LEU A 453 19.55 14.20 29.85
C LEU A 453 18.54 13.38 30.67
N PRO A 454 18.50 13.55 32.00
CA PRO A 454 17.49 12.90 32.84
C PRO A 454 16.06 13.26 32.42
N TYR A 455 15.12 12.34 32.62
CA TYR A 455 13.72 12.54 32.24
C TYR A 455 13.06 13.74 32.93
N SER A 456 13.49 14.09 34.15
CA SER A 456 13.06 15.31 34.83
C SER A 456 13.44 16.59 34.08
N GLU A 457 14.62 16.62 33.44
CA GLU A 457 15.06 17.75 32.61
C GLU A 457 14.39 17.75 31.25
N LEU A 458 14.32 16.59 30.58
CA LEU A 458 13.67 16.44 29.27
C LEU A 458 12.19 16.81 29.30
N LEU A 459 11.48 16.48 30.38
CA LEU A 459 10.06 16.82 30.55
C LEU A 459 9.84 18.12 31.34
N MET A 460 10.91 18.76 31.82
CA MET A 460 10.86 19.95 32.67
C MET A 460 9.94 19.77 33.90
N LEU A 461 10.10 18.65 34.60
CA LEU A 461 9.34 18.26 35.79
C LEU A 461 10.23 18.22 37.02
N THR A 462 9.73 18.71 38.15
CA THR A 462 10.47 18.64 39.42
C THR A 462 9.68 17.85 40.46
N PRO A 463 10.36 17.13 41.38
CA PRO A 463 9.69 16.48 42.49
C PRO A 463 8.85 17.48 43.32
N HIS A 464 9.33 18.70 43.48
CA HIS A 464 8.64 19.74 44.23
C HIS A 464 7.32 20.16 43.57
N SER A 465 7.31 20.40 42.25
CA SER A 465 6.10 20.80 41.53
C SER A 465 5.03 19.71 41.62
N VAL A 466 5.39 18.46 41.32
CA VAL A 466 4.49 17.31 41.43
C VAL A 466 3.95 17.14 42.85
N MET A 467 4.83 17.27 43.86
CA MET A 467 4.46 17.15 45.26
C MET A 467 3.49 18.24 45.70
N SER A 468 3.71 19.48 45.26
CA SER A 468 2.83 20.61 45.55
C SER A 468 1.43 20.36 44.99
N ASP A 469 1.35 19.96 43.72
CA ASP A 469 0.07 19.72 43.05
C ASP A 469 -0.67 18.53 43.66
N ALA A 470 0.04 17.44 43.98
CA ALA A 470 -0.54 16.30 44.68
C ALA A 470 -1.09 16.69 46.08
N LYS A 471 -0.45 17.61 46.79
CA LYS A 471 -0.93 18.12 48.09
C LYS A 471 -2.12 19.07 47.96
N ILE A 472 -2.18 19.90 46.92
CA ILE A 472 -3.32 20.79 46.64
C ILE A 472 -4.61 19.97 46.45
N LEU A 473 -4.51 18.78 45.87
CA LEU A 473 -5.63 17.87 45.69
C LEU A 473 -6.12 17.23 47.01
N LEU A 474 -5.32 17.24 48.08
CA LEU A 474 -5.73 16.70 49.39
C LEU A 474 -6.75 17.64 50.06
N PRO A 475 -7.73 17.09 50.82
CA PRO A 475 -8.62 17.92 51.62
C PRO A 475 -7.83 18.83 52.58
N VAL A 476 -8.28 20.07 52.76
CA VAL A 476 -7.62 21.13 53.56
C VAL A 476 -7.20 20.69 54.98
N TRP A 477 -7.88 19.70 55.55
CA TRP A 477 -7.58 19.11 56.86
C TRP A 477 -6.26 18.30 56.90
N TYR A 478 -5.68 17.93 55.75
CA TYR A 478 -4.39 17.24 55.64
C TYR A 478 -3.18 18.18 55.75
N THR A 479 -3.36 19.49 55.54
CA THR A 479 -2.27 20.48 55.45
C THR A 479 -2.10 21.34 56.71
N LEU A 480 -2.97 21.18 57.73
CA LEU A 480 -2.88 21.88 59.02
C LEU A 480 -1.81 21.25 59.95
N PRO A 481 -0.83 22.02 60.46
CA PRO A 481 0.16 21.52 61.42
C PRO A 481 -0.54 20.98 62.69
N GLY A 482 -0.31 19.70 63.00
CA GLY A 482 -0.83 19.04 64.21
C GLY A 482 -1.99 18.05 64.00
N LEU A 483 -2.76 18.15 62.91
CA LEU A 483 -3.89 17.24 62.64
C LEU A 483 -3.49 15.96 61.87
N SER A 484 -2.46 16.04 61.03
CA SER A 484 -1.94 14.88 60.27
C SER A 484 -1.34 13.79 61.19
N PHE A 485 -0.73 14.17 62.31
CA PHE A 485 -0.21 13.23 63.31
C PHE A 485 -1.33 12.48 64.04
N ILE A 486 -2.42 13.17 64.37
CA ILE A 486 -3.59 12.61 65.06
C ILE A 486 -4.33 11.63 64.13
N LEU A 487 -4.49 11.98 62.84
CA LEU A 487 -5.12 11.09 61.85
C LEU A 487 -4.23 9.93 61.42
N ALA A 488 -2.91 10.09 61.31
CA ALA A 488 -1.98 8.97 61.11
C ALA A 488 -1.97 8.00 62.31
N LEU A 489 -2.28 8.48 63.53
CA LEU A 489 -2.48 7.63 64.71
C LEU A 489 -3.84 6.92 64.73
N ILE A 490 -4.90 7.57 64.24
CA ILE A 490 -6.27 7.02 64.24
C ILE A 490 -6.53 6.10 63.03
N PHE A 491 -6.06 6.46 61.84
CA PHE A 491 -6.22 5.68 60.60
C PHE A 491 -4.97 4.88 60.21
N GLY A 492 -3.75 5.36 60.54
CA GLY A 492 -2.49 4.66 60.23
C GLY A 492 -2.14 3.51 61.20
N ARG A 493 -2.99 3.24 62.20
CA ARG A 493 -2.85 2.10 63.13
C ARG A 493 -4.07 1.16 63.15
N GLY A 494 -4.95 1.26 62.15
CA GLY A 494 -6.28 0.64 62.19
C GLY A 494 -6.66 -0.26 61.01
N SER A 495 -5.76 -0.72 60.14
CA SER A 495 -6.01 -1.86 59.23
C SER A 495 -4.74 -2.18 58.44
N MET A 496 -4.21 -3.40 58.61
CA MET A 496 -3.12 -4.08 57.85
C MET A 496 -1.96 -4.59 58.72
N SER A 497 -2.27 -5.31 59.80
CA SER A 497 -1.33 -6.27 60.45
C SER A 497 -1.96 -7.64 60.73
N LYS A 498 -3.16 -7.90 60.18
CA LYS A 498 -3.82 -9.22 60.23
C LYS A 498 -4.36 -9.65 58.87
N LYS A 499 -3.53 -9.58 57.82
CA LYS A 499 -3.77 -10.33 56.56
C LYS A 499 -2.51 -10.60 55.72
N ALA A 500 -1.31 -10.36 56.27
CA ALA A 500 -0.04 -10.76 55.65
C ALA A 500 0.67 -11.93 56.40
N LYS A 501 0.07 -12.49 57.46
CA LYS A 501 0.63 -13.62 58.24
C LYS A 501 -0.25 -14.89 58.27
N ALA A 502 -1.19 -15.04 57.34
CA ALA A 502 -2.00 -16.26 57.19
C ALA A 502 -1.96 -16.90 55.79
N LYS A 503 -1.02 -16.48 54.92
CA LYS A 503 -0.83 -17.04 53.57
C LYS A 503 0.64 -17.34 53.21
N LYS A 504 1.49 -17.59 54.22
CA LYS A 504 2.86 -18.13 54.04
C LYS A 504 3.20 -19.28 55.01
N LYS A 505 2.17 -20.07 55.36
CA LYS A 505 2.28 -21.36 56.07
C LYS A 505 1.13 -22.29 55.66
N LYS A 506 0.98 -22.54 54.36
CA LYS A 506 0.27 -23.72 53.81
C LYS A 506 0.56 -23.83 52.31
N LYS A 507 1.83 -24.08 51.97
CA LYS A 507 2.24 -24.54 50.64
C LYS A 507 3.61 -25.22 50.76
N GLU A 508 3.60 -26.36 51.42
CA GLU A 508 4.53 -27.48 51.20
C GLU A 508 4.06 -28.67 52.05
N SER A 509 3.15 -29.46 51.47
CA SER A 509 3.03 -30.93 51.61
C SER A 509 1.71 -31.40 50.97
N ALA A 510 1.83 -32.38 50.08
CA ALA A 510 0.81 -33.19 49.41
C ALA A 510 -0.13 -32.42 48.45
N SER A 511 0.01 -32.44 47.13
CA SER A 511 0.12 -33.55 46.17
C SER A 511 -1.06 -34.55 46.17
N LYS A 512 -1.77 -34.52 45.04
CA LYS A 512 -2.56 -35.56 44.35
C LYS A 512 -4.06 -35.77 44.64
N SER A 513 -4.71 -36.14 43.51
CA SER A 513 -6.04 -36.69 43.21
C SER A 513 -7.23 -35.73 43.30
N THR A 514 -7.77 -35.19 42.19
CA THR A 514 -8.56 -35.84 41.11
C THR A 514 -9.92 -36.34 41.59
N ALA A 515 -11.01 -35.68 41.17
CA ALA A 515 -12.13 -36.28 40.43
C ALA A 515 -13.44 -35.46 40.55
N GLN A 516 -13.88 -34.98 39.38
CA GLN A 516 -15.23 -35.09 38.82
C GLN A 516 -16.43 -34.27 39.36
N LYS A 517 -17.04 -33.58 38.37
CA LYS A 517 -18.49 -33.54 38.02
C LYS A 517 -19.45 -32.85 39.01
N ILE A 518 -20.52 -32.16 38.62
CA ILE A 518 -21.12 -31.69 37.35
C ILE A 518 -22.35 -30.85 37.75
N GLN A 519 -22.71 -29.82 36.96
CA GLN A 519 -24.05 -29.21 36.78
C GLN A 519 -24.76 -28.64 38.06
N SER A 520 -25.68 -27.68 38.03
CA SER A 520 -26.55 -27.15 36.99
C SER A 520 -27.08 -25.78 37.41
N SER A 521 -27.49 -25.04 36.39
CA SER A 521 -28.35 -23.87 36.32
C SER A 521 -29.51 -23.71 37.32
N SER A 522 -29.81 -22.43 37.56
CA SER A 522 -31.13 -21.80 37.76
C SER A 522 -32.00 -22.23 38.94
N THR A 523 -32.39 -21.26 39.80
CA THR A 523 -33.72 -20.61 39.75
C THR A 523 -33.80 -19.49 40.81
N MET A 524 -34.45 -18.39 40.42
CA MET A 524 -34.87 -17.24 41.21
C MET A 524 -35.77 -17.61 42.39
N SER A 525 -35.59 -16.94 43.54
CA SER A 525 -36.67 -16.21 44.27
C SER A 525 -36.16 -15.75 45.65
N VAL A 526 -36.11 -14.43 45.87
CA VAL A 526 -36.99 -13.67 46.78
C VAL A 526 -36.47 -13.58 48.23
N SER A 527 -35.94 -12.39 48.52
CA SER A 527 -36.16 -11.55 49.70
C SER A 527 -35.81 -12.05 51.11
N THR A 528 -34.86 -11.36 51.75
CA THR A 528 -35.18 -10.66 53.01
C THR A 528 -34.26 -9.45 53.19
N GLU A 529 -34.89 -8.32 53.45
CA GLU A 529 -34.36 -6.97 53.45
C GLU A 529 -33.58 -6.61 54.73
N SER A 530 -32.70 -5.62 54.59
CA SER A 530 -32.37 -4.61 55.62
C SER A 530 -31.89 -3.33 54.92
N PRO A 531 -32.12 -2.12 55.48
CA PRO A 531 -32.80 -1.04 54.75
C PRO A 531 -31.98 0.22 54.46
N LYS A 532 -32.46 0.94 53.42
CA LYS A 532 -32.48 2.41 53.20
C LYS A 532 -31.16 3.21 53.07
N SER A 533 -30.88 3.60 51.82
CA SER A 533 -30.11 4.80 51.45
C SER A 533 -30.80 5.59 50.31
N GLN A 534 -32.12 5.83 50.44
CA GLN A 534 -32.90 6.62 49.46
C GLN A 534 -33.13 8.09 49.85
N ASN A 535 -32.88 8.52 51.10
CA ASN A 535 -33.25 9.89 51.53
C ASN A 535 -32.23 11.00 51.17
N ILE A 536 -30.96 10.68 50.88
CA ILE A 536 -29.95 11.72 50.56
C ILE A 536 -30.00 12.13 49.08
N ALA A 537 -30.44 11.24 48.19
CA ALA A 537 -30.52 11.51 46.75
C ALA A 537 -31.72 12.39 46.37
N ASN A 538 -32.82 12.35 47.14
CA ASN A 538 -34.00 13.16 46.87
C ASN A 538 -33.81 14.65 47.24
N ASN A 539 -33.09 14.95 48.33
CA ASN A 539 -32.87 16.33 48.77
C ASN A 539 -32.04 17.16 47.76
N LYS A 540 -30.99 16.55 47.16
CA LYS A 540 -30.16 17.23 46.15
C LYS A 540 -30.95 17.59 44.88
N LYS A 541 -31.90 16.75 44.48
CA LYS A 541 -32.73 16.99 43.29
C LYS A 541 -33.70 18.15 43.51
N GLU A 542 -34.27 18.26 44.71
CA GLU A 542 -35.14 19.38 45.06
C GLU A 542 -34.38 20.71 45.11
N GLU A 543 -33.15 20.70 45.64
CA GLU A 543 -32.27 21.89 45.65
C GLU A 543 -31.91 22.37 44.23
N PHE A 544 -31.60 21.47 43.29
CA PHE A 544 -31.35 21.82 41.90
C PHE A 544 -32.58 22.41 41.19
N LYS A 545 -33.78 21.90 41.53
CA LYS A 545 -35.05 22.43 40.99
C LYS A 545 -35.35 23.82 41.50
N MET A 546 -35.08 24.11 42.77
CA MET A 546 -35.28 25.45 43.34
C MET A 546 -34.30 26.46 42.75
N ALA A 547 -33.02 26.09 42.57
CA ALA A 547 -32.03 26.94 41.90
C ALA A 547 -32.42 27.24 40.43
N ALA A 548 -32.87 26.22 39.69
CA ALA A 548 -33.36 26.42 38.32
C ALA A 548 -34.60 27.33 38.26
N ALA A 549 -35.55 27.19 39.21
CA ALA A 549 -36.74 28.03 39.28
C ALA A 549 -36.42 29.51 39.60
N SER A 550 -35.37 29.78 40.38
CA SER A 550 -34.91 31.17 40.59
C SER A 550 -34.26 31.78 39.36
N ILE A 551 -33.53 30.98 38.57
CA ILE A 551 -32.85 31.45 37.35
C ILE A 551 -33.86 31.65 36.20
N GLU A 552 -34.90 30.81 36.12
CA GLU A 552 -35.98 30.94 35.14
C GLU A 552 -36.68 32.30 35.21
N LYS A 553 -36.89 32.84 36.42
CA LYS A 553 -37.48 34.17 36.62
C LYS A 553 -36.60 35.33 36.13
N ILE A 554 -35.31 35.08 35.90
CA ILE A 554 -34.34 36.08 35.43
C ILE A 554 -34.18 36.00 33.90
N LEU A 555 -34.16 34.78 33.34
CA LEU A 555 -33.86 34.53 31.93
C LEU A 555 -35.10 34.50 31.02
N VAL A 556 -36.30 34.26 31.56
CA VAL A 556 -37.55 34.22 30.78
C VAL A 556 -38.37 35.49 31.04
N PRO A 557 -38.83 36.21 29.99
CA PRO A 557 -39.70 37.36 30.15
C PRO A 557 -40.99 37.02 30.92
N PRO A 558 -41.57 37.95 31.70
CA PRO A 558 -42.74 37.69 32.54
C PRO A 558 -44.00 37.26 31.77
N ASP A 559 -44.08 37.60 30.48
CA ASP A 559 -45.20 37.27 29.59
C ASP A 559 -44.96 36.01 28.72
N SER A 560 -43.86 35.29 28.94
CA SER A 560 -43.46 34.12 28.15
C SER A 560 -43.21 32.88 29.03
N SER A 561 -43.08 31.72 28.40
CA SER A 561 -42.75 30.46 29.08
C SER A 561 -41.44 29.87 28.54
N LEU A 562 -40.74 29.10 29.36
CA LEU A 562 -39.48 28.45 28.98
C LEU A 562 -39.62 27.62 27.69
N ASP A 563 -40.71 26.87 27.54
CA ASP A 563 -40.95 26.06 26.34
C ASP A 563 -41.30 26.92 25.10
N SER A 564 -41.92 28.10 25.29
CA SER A 564 -42.20 29.07 24.23
C SER A 564 -40.92 29.72 23.70
N GLU A 565 -40.05 30.20 24.59
CA GLU A 565 -38.75 30.78 24.23
C GLU A 565 -37.84 29.75 23.55
N LEU A 566 -37.80 28.51 24.06
CA LEU A 566 -37.05 27.43 23.42
C LEU A 566 -37.54 27.16 21.99
N THR A 567 -38.84 27.24 21.75
CA THR A 567 -39.41 27.04 20.40
C THR A 567 -39.08 28.23 19.49
N SER A 568 -39.13 29.44 20.03
CA SER A 568 -38.75 30.68 19.33
C SER A 568 -37.28 30.62 18.88
N TYR A 569 -36.34 30.46 19.81
CA TYR A 569 -34.92 30.40 19.48
C TYR A 569 -34.55 29.21 18.60
N LEU A 570 -35.21 28.05 18.75
CA LEU A 570 -35.02 26.90 17.85
C LEU A 570 -35.30 27.26 16.40
N ASN A 571 -36.38 28.00 16.14
CA ASN A 571 -36.73 28.42 14.79
C ASN A 571 -35.80 29.50 14.26
N GLU A 572 -35.24 30.33 15.13
CA GLU A 572 -34.31 31.40 14.79
C GLU A 572 -32.87 30.95 14.54
N TRP A 573 -32.40 29.83 15.12
CA TRP A 573 -31.05 29.30 14.82
C TRP A 573 -31.08 28.13 13.83
N ASN A 574 -32.17 27.36 13.76
CA ASN A 574 -32.30 26.23 12.85
C ASN A 574 -33.22 26.55 11.66
N HIS A 575 -32.60 27.16 10.64
CA HIS A 575 -33.22 27.61 9.38
C HIS A 575 -33.47 26.49 8.35
N ILE A 576 -33.19 25.23 8.69
CA ILE A 576 -33.36 24.11 7.76
C ILE A 576 -34.85 23.93 7.41
N LEU A 577 -35.18 23.96 6.12
CA LEU A 577 -36.56 23.85 5.62
C LEU A 577 -37.09 22.41 5.64
N ASP A 578 -36.21 21.42 5.44
CA ASP A 578 -36.55 20.00 5.53
C ASP A 578 -36.84 19.62 6.99
N LYS A 579 -38.05 19.10 7.24
CA LYS A 579 -38.55 18.75 8.57
C LYS A 579 -37.75 17.62 9.22
N GLU A 580 -37.26 16.66 8.45
CA GLU A 580 -36.52 15.51 8.99
C GLU A 580 -35.08 15.91 9.34
N ALA A 581 -34.41 16.62 8.43
CA ALA A 581 -33.07 17.17 8.67
C ALA A 581 -33.05 18.20 9.81
N LYS A 582 -34.07 19.08 9.90
CA LYS A 582 -34.23 20.03 11.01
C LYS A 582 -34.34 19.31 12.35
N LYS A 583 -35.14 18.24 12.41
CA LYS A 583 -35.32 17.43 13.63
C LYS A 583 -34.02 16.71 14.03
N ASN A 584 -33.29 16.15 13.07
CA ASN A 584 -32.03 15.45 13.33
C ASN A 584 -30.97 16.42 13.90
N LEU A 585 -30.76 17.57 13.28
CA LEU A 585 -29.82 18.58 13.78
C LEU A 585 -30.20 19.08 15.19
N THR A 586 -31.49 19.34 15.43
CA THR A 586 -31.96 19.72 16.76
C THR A 586 -31.70 18.63 17.79
N GLU A 587 -31.92 17.36 17.46
CA GLU A 587 -31.63 16.25 18.39
C GLU A 587 -30.13 16.05 18.63
N ASP A 588 -29.29 16.24 17.63
CA ASP A 588 -27.83 16.19 17.76
C ASP A 588 -27.33 17.27 18.73
N VAL A 589 -27.79 18.51 18.56
CA VAL A 589 -27.48 19.62 19.46
C VAL A 589 -28.00 19.34 20.87
N ASN A 590 -29.24 18.86 21.01
CA ASN A 590 -29.82 18.51 22.30
C ASN A 590 -29.10 17.35 23.00
N SER A 591 -28.59 16.38 22.26
CA SER A 591 -27.79 15.27 22.77
C SER A 591 -26.46 15.75 23.30
N LEU A 592 -25.79 16.63 22.54
CA LEU A 592 -24.53 17.24 22.94
C LEU A 592 -24.69 18.08 24.22
N ILE A 593 -25.76 18.88 24.33
CA ILE A 593 -26.05 19.64 25.56
C ILE A 593 -26.32 18.71 26.74
N ARG A 594 -27.11 17.63 26.55
CA ARG A 594 -27.41 16.65 27.61
C ARG A 594 -26.16 15.98 28.14
N ASP A 595 -25.28 15.51 27.27
CA ASP A 595 -24.09 14.78 27.69
C ASP A 595 -23.06 15.70 28.35
N TYR A 596 -22.89 16.92 27.82
CA TYR A 596 -22.05 17.95 28.42
C TYR A 596 -22.54 18.31 29.83
N LEU A 597 -23.83 18.63 29.98
CA LEU A 597 -24.41 19.03 31.25
C LEU A 597 -24.43 17.86 32.26
N ARG A 598 -24.74 16.63 31.82
CA ARG A 598 -24.72 15.44 32.69
C ARG A 598 -23.34 15.22 33.31
N LYS A 599 -22.27 15.42 32.54
CA LYS A 599 -20.88 15.29 33.03
C LYS A 599 -20.57 16.33 34.11
N ILE A 600 -21.04 17.56 33.93
CA ILE A 600 -20.84 18.68 34.86
C ILE A 600 -21.66 18.50 36.15
N LEU A 601 -22.95 18.18 36.02
CA LEU A 601 -23.85 17.97 37.16
C LEU A 601 -23.45 16.79 38.05
N ARG A 602 -22.69 15.82 37.53
CA ARG A 602 -22.14 14.70 38.32
C ARG A 602 -21.13 15.15 39.38
N THR A 603 -20.48 16.30 39.16
CA THR A 603 -19.42 16.84 40.01
C THR A 603 -19.77 18.19 40.65
N ALA A 604 -20.85 18.84 40.22
CA ALA A 604 -21.28 20.15 40.70
C ALA A 604 -22.10 20.08 42.01
N SER A 605 -21.97 21.10 42.86
CA SER A 605 -22.87 21.32 44.00
C SER A 605 -24.07 22.18 43.59
N PRO A 606 -25.25 22.05 44.23
CA PRO A 606 -26.40 22.91 43.96
C PRO A 606 -26.12 24.41 44.08
N SER A 607 -25.23 24.79 45.01
CA SER A 607 -24.76 26.17 45.21
C SER A 607 -23.90 26.75 44.07
N SER A 608 -23.39 25.91 43.17
CA SER A 608 -22.56 26.34 42.02
C SER A 608 -23.38 26.68 40.77
N ILE A 609 -24.70 26.47 40.78
CA ILE A 609 -25.57 26.79 39.65
C ILE A 609 -26.11 28.21 39.82
N THR A 610 -25.38 29.17 39.27
CA THR A 610 -25.77 30.59 39.18
C THR A 610 -26.08 30.95 37.72
N PRO A 611 -26.83 32.05 37.44
CA PRO A 611 -27.11 32.45 36.06
C PRO A 611 -25.82 32.73 35.27
N GLU A 612 -24.79 33.30 35.90
CA GLU A 612 -23.47 33.52 35.29
C GLU A 612 -22.81 32.20 34.94
N ARG A 613 -22.93 31.19 35.81
CA ARG A 613 -22.35 29.88 35.54
C ARG A 613 -23.03 29.16 34.38
N ILE A 614 -24.36 29.23 34.27
CA ILE A 614 -25.08 28.65 33.12
C ILE A 614 -24.70 29.39 31.83
N ASN A 615 -24.51 30.71 31.89
CA ASN A 615 -24.03 31.52 30.77
C ASN A 615 -22.63 31.08 30.31
N GLU A 616 -21.66 30.96 31.23
CA GLU A 616 -20.30 30.48 30.92
C GLU A 616 -20.30 29.07 30.30
N LEU A 617 -21.16 28.19 30.82
CA LEU A 617 -21.29 26.82 30.32
C LEU A 617 -21.87 26.79 28.90
N ALA A 618 -22.86 27.63 28.61
CA ALA A 618 -23.42 27.80 27.27
C ALA A 618 -22.39 28.38 26.30
N GLU A 619 -21.65 29.42 26.71
CA GLU A 619 -20.61 30.06 25.90
C GLU A 619 -19.49 29.08 25.54
N THR A 620 -19.03 28.29 26.53
CA THR A 620 -18.01 27.26 26.31
C THR A 620 -18.50 26.19 25.34
N LEU A 621 -19.76 25.77 25.46
CA LEU A 621 -20.33 24.73 24.60
C LEU A 621 -20.46 25.22 23.15
N VAL A 622 -20.97 26.43 22.93
CA VAL A 622 -21.13 27.02 21.59
C VAL A 622 -19.80 27.25 20.88
N LYS A 623 -18.71 27.52 21.62
CA LYS A 623 -17.35 27.65 21.07
C LYS A 623 -16.70 26.31 20.67
N THR A 624 -17.36 25.17 20.89
CA THR A 624 -16.85 23.86 20.47
C THR A 624 -16.91 23.73 18.94
N PRO A 625 -15.90 23.12 18.28
CA PRO A 625 -15.85 23.01 16.81
C PRO A 625 -17.10 22.39 16.15
N ALA A 626 -17.86 21.57 16.89
CA ALA A 626 -19.11 20.98 16.42
C ALA A 626 -20.26 22.00 16.26
N LEU A 627 -20.37 22.97 17.18
CA LEU A 627 -21.43 23.99 17.17
C LEU A 627 -21.03 25.29 16.47
N GLN A 628 -19.72 25.53 16.28
CA GLN A 628 -19.22 26.67 15.50
C GLN A 628 -19.63 26.64 14.01
N LYS A 629 -20.08 25.49 13.50
CA LYS A 629 -20.54 25.34 12.11
C LYS A 629 -22.00 25.77 11.89
N ILE A 630 -22.74 26.06 12.97
CA ILE A 630 -24.15 26.44 12.93
C ILE A 630 -24.24 27.97 12.86
N ASN A 631 -25.06 28.49 11.93
CA ASN A 631 -25.28 29.93 11.77
C ASN A 631 -26.11 30.50 12.94
N ASP A 632 -26.09 31.83 13.13
CA ASP A 632 -26.78 32.53 14.23
C ASP A 632 -26.38 32.09 15.65
N HIS A 633 -25.08 32.24 15.95
CA HIS A 633 -24.51 31.91 17.26
C HIS A 633 -25.19 32.61 18.46
N ALA A 634 -25.74 33.81 18.28
CA ALA A 634 -26.44 34.52 19.35
C ALA A 634 -27.74 33.80 19.77
N ASN A 635 -28.54 33.37 18.80
CA ASN A 635 -29.79 32.63 19.04
C ASN A 635 -29.51 31.19 19.50
N LEU A 636 -28.48 30.55 18.94
CA LEU A 636 -28.02 29.24 19.40
C LEU A 636 -27.53 29.28 20.85
N HIS A 637 -26.79 30.32 21.23
CA HIS A 637 -26.32 30.51 22.59
C HIS A 637 -27.48 30.63 23.58
N MET A 638 -28.47 31.47 23.27
CA MET A 638 -29.67 31.62 24.11
C MET A 638 -30.48 30.31 24.20
N TYR A 639 -30.61 29.59 23.08
CA TYR A 639 -31.24 28.27 23.06
C TYR A 639 -30.53 27.26 23.96
N VAL A 640 -29.19 27.17 23.87
CA VAL A 640 -28.36 26.28 24.69
C VAL A 640 -28.53 26.62 26.18
N GLN A 641 -28.52 27.90 26.54
CA GLN A 641 -28.69 28.37 27.91
C GLN A 641 -30.04 27.97 28.50
N LEU A 642 -31.13 28.20 27.76
CA LEU A 642 -32.49 27.82 28.17
C LEU A 642 -32.68 26.29 28.20
N TYR A 643 -32.03 25.56 27.30
CA TYR A 643 -32.15 24.09 27.26
C TYR A 643 -31.39 23.44 28.42
N MET A 644 -30.22 23.98 28.81
CA MET A 644 -29.53 23.58 30.03
C MET A 644 -30.41 23.81 31.26
N LEU A 645 -31.06 24.97 31.36
CA LEU A 645 -31.99 25.28 32.45
C LEU A 645 -33.15 24.27 32.52
N ARG A 646 -33.73 23.89 31.37
CA ARG A 646 -34.77 22.86 31.27
C ARG A 646 -34.30 21.49 31.79
N LEU A 647 -33.05 21.13 31.50
CA LEU A 647 -32.48 19.86 31.96
C LEU A 647 -32.20 19.85 33.46
N ILE A 648 -31.73 20.96 34.04
CA ILE A 648 -31.51 21.09 35.50
C ILE A 648 -32.85 21.00 36.23
N LYS A 649 -33.92 21.60 35.70
CA LYS A 649 -35.28 21.51 36.25
C LYS A 649 -35.86 20.08 36.20
N LYS A 650 -35.39 19.25 35.26
CA LYS A 650 -35.83 17.85 35.08
C LYS A 650 -34.93 16.80 35.76
N ALA A 651 -33.74 17.19 36.25
CA ALA A 651 -32.81 16.31 36.97
C ALA A 651 -33.40 15.80 38.31
#